data_AF-A0A2V8PJ09-F1
#
_entry.id   AF-A0A2V8PJ09-F1
#
_cell.length_a   1.000
_cell.length_b   1.000
_cell.length_c   1.000
_cell.angle_alpha   90.00
_cell.angle_beta   90.00
_cell.angle_gamma   90.00
#
_symmetry.space_group_name_H-M   'P 1'
#
loop_
_entity.id
_entity.type
_entity.pdbx_description
1 polymer ?
#
loop_
_entity_poly.entity_id
_entity_poly.type
_entity_poly.pdbx_seq_one_letter_code
_entity_poly.pdbx_strand_id
1 'polypeptide(L)'
;MVTPALSYPGVYVQEVPSGVRTIVGVGTSIGMFIGTAKKGPINRPVRCVSYADYARAFGEDPAGGDLVRFVKLFFLNGGTDCYVMRIASGAVQSSITLQNEAGVATLRLTAKDAGVLGNDLRAVVTYSGAQPEVTFNLEIFRFELDSSGTRVKKDLETWSGLSMDPASPSYAQDFLTQNSKLVNATDLGVGPAAAGFSLSGRSMTAANLGVLLGTNNKFEISVDGSRYIRVDLTGAPATAAGIQAAINNRFIAEGMAATTVAVAFVAGVVGLGNRVQITSGGAGDVFIRSAPVADDLAVPLMLGTAQGGIEVSRHAVRRPAPTGVSTMVTLAQLNAFASANAIAVNSVTLQTLDATNTPVSVPIPLSVETVVGARVVVDAFLSSPNGDSDGVREKLALIAQAINNFTPPVLTQKFSWKAEVWGSRLGIQPGGIYDDNYISPAIVAAPAAFANLFNAPDVHYFRLGQALPTAGSDGGKPASADYDTAYGIIDKEVDLFNLMVLTPDASVSVQSLYANASVFCRNRRAFLLMDPPDAWTDAQIASTGVNALRPGLVKDYSAVFFPQITIDENGLKKNIGPSGAIAGLCARTDSTRGVWKAAAGTEADLRGVIGLKQRFSDGENGVLNPRAVNTIRIFPNGIVNWGARTMDGDDGFASEYKYIPIRRLALFIEESLYRGLKWVVFEPNDEPLYAQIRLNVGAFMHNLFRQGAFQGQKPKDAYFVKCDTETTTQNDRNLGIVNIWVGFAPLKPAEFVILYLQQMAGQIET
;
A
#
# COMPACT_ATOMS: atom_id res chain seq x y z
N MET A 1 -17.02 40.01 30.64
CA MET A 1 -16.50 41.27 30.07
C MET A 1 -17.08 42.43 30.86
N VAL A 2 -16.25 43.33 31.36
CA VAL A 2 -16.67 44.52 32.11
C VAL A 2 -17.02 45.62 31.11
N THR A 3 -18.31 45.97 30.98
CA THR A 3 -18.71 47.20 30.29
C THR A 3 -18.38 48.40 31.17
N PRO A 4 -17.59 49.38 30.71
CA PRO A 4 -17.37 50.61 31.48
C PRO A 4 -18.69 51.38 31.59
N ALA A 5 -18.99 51.89 32.78
CA ALA A 5 -20.14 52.76 33.01
C ALA A 5 -19.95 54.08 32.23
N LEU A 6 -20.87 54.35 31.30
CA LEU A 6 -20.84 55.53 30.45
C LEU A 6 -21.23 56.78 31.28
N SER A 7 -20.33 57.76 31.38
CA SER A 7 -20.44 58.89 32.32
C SER A 7 -20.77 60.24 31.69
N TYR A 8 -20.97 60.32 30.36
CA TYR A 8 -21.36 61.57 29.69
C TYR A 8 -22.12 61.36 28.37
N PRO A 9 -22.95 62.33 27.93
CA PRO A 9 -23.65 62.26 26.64
C PRO A 9 -22.67 62.35 25.46
N GLY A 10 -22.69 61.36 24.57
CA GLY A 10 -21.86 61.29 23.36
C GLY A 10 -22.25 60.11 22.47
N VAL A 11 -21.76 60.08 21.22
CA VAL A 11 -21.91 58.92 20.32
C VAL A 11 -20.71 58.01 20.55
N TYR A 12 -20.96 56.81 21.09
CA TYR A 12 -19.93 55.80 21.31
C TYR A 12 -19.96 54.79 20.16
N VAL A 13 -18.85 54.67 19.45
CA VAL A 13 -18.66 53.65 18.42
C VAL A 13 -18.03 52.44 19.08
N GLN A 14 -18.79 51.36 19.20
CA GLN A 14 -18.29 50.04 19.56
C GLN A 14 -18.19 49.21 18.28
N GLU A 15 -16.98 48.83 17.89
CA GLU A 15 -16.80 47.83 16.85
C GLU A 15 -17.25 46.48 17.39
N VAL A 16 -18.45 46.05 16.99
CA VAL A 16 -18.89 44.67 17.13
C VAL A 16 -18.22 43.90 15.99
N PRO A 17 -17.34 42.92 16.27
CA PRO A 17 -16.82 42.05 15.23
C PRO A 17 -18.01 41.45 14.48
N SER A 18 -18.01 41.59 13.16
CA SER A 18 -18.98 40.90 12.29
C SER A 18 -18.80 39.39 12.46
N GLY A 19 -19.48 38.80 13.45
CA GLY A 19 -19.43 37.37 13.82
C GLY A 19 -20.08 36.44 12.80
N VAL A 20 -20.17 36.85 11.53
CA VAL A 20 -20.77 36.05 10.45
C VAL A 20 -19.79 34.94 10.09
N ARG A 21 -20.06 33.73 10.60
CA ARG A 21 -19.36 32.51 10.22
C ARG A 21 -20.15 31.86 9.09
N THR A 22 -19.65 31.99 7.87
CA THR A 22 -20.35 31.49 6.68
C THR A 22 -20.45 29.98 6.71
N ILE A 23 -21.67 29.43 6.66
CA ILE A 23 -21.90 28.00 6.49
C ILE A 23 -21.78 27.68 4.99
N VAL A 24 -20.96 26.69 4.67
CA VAL A 24 -20.75 26.20 3.30
C VAL A 24 -21.50 24.89 3.11
N GLY A 25 -22.17 24.76 1.97
CA GLY A 25 -22.86 23.52 1.59
C GLY A 25 -21.88 22.36 1.40
N VAL A 26 -22.23 21.18 1.90
CA VAL A 26 -21.44 19.96 1.70
C VAL A 26 -21.62 19.37 0.29
N GLY A 27 -20.80 18.39 -0.09
CA GLY A 27 -21.04 17.61 -1.31
C GLY A 27 -22.42 16.91 -1.25
N THR A 28 -23.10 16.79 -2.39
CA THR A 28 -24.46 16.20 -2.46
C THR A 28 -24.51 14.84 -3.15
N SER A 29 -23.43 14.45 -3.83
CA SER A 29 -23.41 13.31 -4.75
C SER A 29 -22.14 12.45 -4.68
N ILE A 30 -21.44 12.46 -3.54
CA ILE A 30 -20.31 11.55 -3.32
C ILE A 30 -20.87 10.13 -3.18
N GLY A 31 -20.49 9.24 -4.11
CA GLY A 31 -20.95 7.85 -4.10
C GLY A 31 -20.17 6.98 -3.12
N MET A 32 -20.81 5.95 -2.56
CA MET A 32 -20.18 4.87 -1.80
C MET A 32 -20.60 3.54 -2.44
N PHE A 33 -19.65 2.86 -3.07
CA PHE A 33 -19.86 1.58 -3.75
C PHE A 33 -19.22 0.46 -2.95
N ILE A 34 -20.02 -0.55 -2.60
CA ILE A 34 -19.57 -1.71 -1.83
C ILE A 34 -19.85 -2.97 -2.65
N GLY A 35 -18.83 -3.80 -2.82
CA GLY A 35 -18.94 -5.01 -3.64
C GLY A 35 -17.64 -5.74 -3.87
N THR A 36 -17.63 -6.63 -4.85
CA THR A 36 -16.46 -7.42 -5.25
C THR A 36 -15.74 -6.78 -6.45
N ALA A 37 -14.42 -6.94 -6.49
CA ALA A 37 -13.58 -6.50 -7.60
C ALA A 37 -12.41 -7.47 -7.82
N LYS A 38 -11.79 -7.41 -9.00
CA LYS A 38 -10.70 -8.32 -9.40
C LYS A 38 -9.44 -8.13 -8.57
N LYS A 39 -9.10 -6.89 -8.25
CA LYS A 39 -7.88 -6.53 -7.50
C LYS A 39 -8.16 -5.36 -6.55
N GLY A 40 -7.13 -4.95 -5.82
CA GLY A 40 -7.17 -3.80 -4.93
C GLY A 40 -7.41 -4.20 -3.47
N PRO A 41 -7.32 -3.22 -2.55
CA PRO A 41 -7.31 -3.48 -1.12
C PRO A 41 -8.69 -3.94 -0.65
N ILE A 42 -8.72 -4.96 0.21
CA ILE A 42 -9.95 -5.48 0.82
C ILE A 42 -10.24 -4.69 2.10
N ASN A 43 -11.53 -4.41 2.33
CA ASN A 43 -12.02 -3.72 3.53
C ASN A 43 -11.37 -2.36 3.75
N ARG A 44 -10.97 -1.67 2.67
CA ARG A 44 -10.40 -0.33 2.71
C ARG A 44 -11.10 0.57 1.70
N PRO A 45 -11.71 1.68 2.10
CA PRO A 45 -12.36 2.60 1.19
C PRO A 45 -11.29 3.35 0.38
N VAL A 46 -11.36 3.28 -0.94
CA VAL A 46 -10.49 4.02 -1.86
C VAL A 46 -11.31 5.11 -2.55
N ARG A 47 -10.89 6.36 -2.39
CA ARG A 47 -11.51 7.50 -3.09
C ARG A 47 -11.08 7.51 -4.56
N CYS A 48 -12.05 7.54 -5.45
CA CYS A 48 -11.87 7.62 -6.90
C CYS A 48 -12.58 8.88 -7.40
N VAL A 49 -11.82 9.78 -8.04
CA VAL A 49 -12.37 11.01 -8.65
C VAL A 49 -12.57 10.86 -10.16
N SER A 50 -12.21 9.70 -10.70
CA SER A 50 -12.43 9.31 -12.10
C SER A 50 -12.55 7.79 -12.23
N TYR A 51 -13.11 7.33 -13.35
CA TYR A 51 -13.13 5.91 -13.67
C TYR A 51 -11.71 5.34 -13.87
N ALA A 52 -10.76 6.15 -14.35
CA ALA A 52 -9.36 5.74 -14.50
C ALA A 52 -8.70 5.44 -13.13
N ASP A 53 -9.08 6.17 -12.07
CA ASP A 53 -8.61 5.88 -10.71
C ASP A 53 -9.16 4.55 -10.20
N TYR A 54 -10.45 4.28 -10.45
CA TYR A 54 -11.06 2.98 -10.18
C TYR A 54 -10.34 1.85 -10.93
N ALA A 55 -10.15 2.00 -12.25
CA ALA A 55 -9.50 1.01 -13.09
C ALA A 55 -8.06 0.70 -12.61
N ARG A 56 -7.32 1.74 -12.20
CA ARG A 56 -5.98 1.61 -11.62
C ARG A 56 -6.00 0.80 -10.33
N ALA A 57 -6.92 1.11 -9.41
CA ALA A 57 -6.99 0.50 -8.08
C ALA A 57 -7.59 -0.92 -8.08
N PHE A 58 -8.69 -1.13 -8.81
CA PHE A 58 -9.55 -2.33 -8.70
C PHE A 58 -9.60 -3.19 -9.98
N GLY A 59 -9.08 -2.67 -11.10
CA GLY A 59 -9.06 -3.34 -12.39
C GLY A 59 -10.36 -3.13 -13.19
N GLU A 60 -10.27 -3.37 -14.49
CA GLU A 60 -11.41 -3.27 -15.42
C GLU A 60 -12.00 -4.64 -15.78
N ASP A 61 -11.36 -5.73 -15.32
CA ASP A 61 -11.81 -7.09 -15.59
C ASP A 61 -13.09 -7.40 -14.80
N PRO A 62 -14.23 -7.58 -15.49
CA PRO A 62 -15.50 -7.83 -14.84
C PRO A 62 -15.64 -9.25 -14.28
N ALA A 63 -14.68 -10.15 -14.50
CA ALA A 63 -14.65 -11.48 -13.89
C ALA A 63 -14.44 -11.42 -12.37
N GLY A 64 -13.92 -10.30 -11.85
CA GLY A 64 -13.69 -10.11 -10.42
C GLY A 64 -14.88 -9.59 -9.62
N GLY A 65 -16.00 -9.23 -10.28
CA GLY A 65 -17.18 -8.66 -9.64
C GLY A 65 -17.82 -7.52 -10.43
N ASP A 66 -19.00 -7.09 -9.98
CA ASP A 66 -19.85 -6.11 -10.63
C ASP A 66 -19.50 -4.66 -10.28
N LEU A 67 -18.62 -4.39 -9.29
CA LEU A 67 -18.21 -3.01 -8.96
C LEU A 67 -17.78 -2.22 -10.19
N VAL A 68 -17.05 -2.87 -11.11
CA VAL A 68 -16.59 -2.22 -12.34
C VAL A 68 -17.74 -1.67 -13.18
N ARG A 69 -18.86 -2.38 -13.25
CA ARG A 69 -20.01 -2.00 -14.06
C ARG A 69 -20.77 -0.83 -13.43
N PHE A 70 -20.99 -0.91 -12.12
CA PHE A 70 -21.73 0.12 -11.38
C PHE A 70 -20.93 1.43 -11.30
N VAL A 71 -19.63 1.35 -11.01
CA VAL A 71 -18.75 2.53 -10.95
C VAL A 71 -18.54 3.14 -12.35
N LYS A 72 -18.40 2.32 -13.40
CA LYS A 72 -18.35 2.82 -14.79
C LYS A 72 -19.61 3.61 -15.15
N LEU A 73 -20.78 3.06 -14.84
CA LEU A 73 -22.06 3.74 -15.09
C LEU A 73 -22.22 5.02 -14.29
N PHE A 74 -21.74 5.06 -13.04
CA PHE A 74 -21.72 6.29 -12.23
C PHE A 74 -20.97 7.42 -12.93
N PHE A 75 -19.72 7.17 -13.34
CA PHE A 75 -18.90 8.18 -14.03
C PHE A 75 -19.47 8.54 -15.41
N LEU A 76 -19.95 7.58 -16.19
CA LEU A 76 -20.60 7.85 -17.48
C LEU A 76 -21.84 8.74 -17.35
N ASN A 77 -22.56 8.61 -16.23
CA ASN A 77 -23.76 9.40 -15.95
C ASN A 77 -23.47 10.72 -15.24
N GLY A 78 -22.20 11.13 -15.08
CA GLY A 78 -21.83 12.45 -14.54
C GLY A 78 -21.50 12.46 -13.05
N GLY A 79 -21.29 11.30 -12.44
CA GLY A 79 -20.60 11.19 -11.17
C GLY A 79 -19.16 11.67 -11.27
N THR A 80 -18.66 12.34 -10.23
CA THR A 80 -17.31 12.96 -10.21
C THR A 80 -16.46 12.54 -9.03
N ASP A 81 -17.06 11.94 -8.00
CA ASP A 81 -16.36 11.57 -6.77
C ASP A 81 -17.08 10.39 -6.10
N CYS A 82 -16.35 9.34 -5.78
CA CYS A 82 -16.89 8.22 -5.03
C CYS A 82 -15.82 7.51 -4.21
N TYR A 83 -16.25 6.88 -3.12
CA TYR A 83 -15.51 5.86 -2.42
C TYR A 83 -15.93 4.48 -2.92
N VAL A 84 -14.94 3.61 -3.10
CA VAL A 84 -15.15 2.23 -3.50
C VAL A 84 -14.50 1.34 -2.44
N MET A 85 -15.26 0.38 -1.92
CA MET A 85 -14.77 -0.61 -0.97
C MET A 85 -14.97 -2.01 -1.56
N ARG A 86 -13.85 -2.66 -1.86
CA ARG A 86 -13.82 -4.07 -2.22
C ARG A 86 -13.96 -4.90 -0.95
N ILE A 87 -14.91 -5.82 -0.96
CA ILE A 87 -15.15 -6.79 0.10
C ILE A 87 -15.19 -8.21 -0.48
N ALA A 88 -14.85 -9.20 0.33
CA ALA A 88 -14.91 -10.62 0.01
C ALA A 88 -14.92 -11.44 1.29
N SER A 89 -15.50 -12.64 1.25
CA SER A 89 -15.53 -13.53 2.41
C SER A 89 -14.32 -14.46 2.40
N GLY A 90 -13.50 -14.43 3.46
CA GLY A 90 -12.34 -15.32 3.60
C GLY A 90 -11.26 -15.13 2.53
N ALA A 91 -11.10 -13.91 2.00
CA ALA A 91 -10.00 -13.59 1.10
C ALA A 91 -8.66 -13.59 1.85
N VAL A 92 -7.60 -14.05 1.18
CA VAL A 92 -6.30 -14.33 1.79
C VAL A 92 -5.20 -13.65 1.00
N GLN A 93 -4.27 -13.02 1.72
CA GLN A 93 -3.04 -12.49 1.14
C GLN A 93 -2.06 -13.62 0.86
N SER A 94 -1.46 -13.61 -0.33
CA SER A 94 -0.35 -14.50 -0.63
C SER A 94 0.89 -14.08 0.17
N SER A 95 1.67 -15.04 0.64
CA SER A 95 2.96 -14.74 1.26
C SER A 95 4.04 -15.72 0.82
N ILE A 96 5.29 -15.35 1.05
CA ILE A 96 6.45 -16.22 0.96
C ILE A 96 7.36 -15.96 2.15
N THR A 97 7.90 -17.04 2.73
CA THR A 97 8.91 -16.94 3.77
C THR A 97 10.28 -17.12 3.15
N LEU A 98 11.09 -16.08 3.22
CA LEU A 98 12.49 -16.14 2.85
C LEU A 98 13.27 -16.77 4.00
N GLN A 99 14.17 -17.68 3.66
CA GLN A 99 15.07 -18.34 4.61
C GLN A 99 16.47 -17.76 4.46
N ASN A 100 17.28 -17.81 5.51
CA ASN A 100 18.70 -17.55 5.40
C ASN A 100 19.44 -18.71 4.74
N GLU A 101 20.74 -18.51 4.59
CA GLU A 101 21.69 -19.48 4.03
C GLU A 101 21.74 -20.81 4.81
N ALA A 102 21.31 -20.84 6.07
CA ALA A 102 21.20 -22.05 6.89
C ALA A 102 19.82 -22.72 6.84
N GLY A 103 18.89 -22.24 5.99
CA GLY A 103 17.53 -22.77 5.87
C GLY A 103 16.58 -22.31 6.98
N VAL A 104 16.95 -21.32 7.80
CA VAL A 104 16.11 -20.78 8.88
C VAL A 104 15.27 -19.63 8.33
N ALA A 105 13.96 -19.65 8.60
CA ALA A 105 13.03 -18.60 8.19
C ALA A 105 13.38 -17.23 8.82
N THR A 106 13.65 -16.21 8.01
CA THR A 106 14.09 -14.89 8.48
C THR A 106 13.12 -13.75 8.19
N LEU A 107 12.64 -13.65 6.96
CA LEU A 107 11.82 -12.54 6.50
C LEU A 107 10.62 -13.08 5.74
N ARG A 108 9.41 -12.74 6.17
CA ARG A 108 8.19 -13.06 5.43
C ARG A 108 7.76 -11.85 4.62
N LEU A 109 7.56 -12.04 3.31
CA LEU A 109 6.93 -11.07 2.43
C LEU A 109 5.47 -11.46 2.23
N THR A 110 4.56 -10.52 2.49
CA THR A 110 3.10 -10.70 2.32
C THR A 110 2.58 -9.67 1.33
N ALA A 111 1.82 -10.10 0.33
CA ALA A 111 1.22 -9.16 -0.62
C ALA A 111 0.33 -8.14 0.09
N LYS A 112 0.42 -6.86 -0.30
CA LYS A 112 -0.44 -5.80 0.27
C LYS A 112 -1.92 -6.06 0.00
N ASP A 113 -2.22 -6.48 -1.22
CA ASP A 113 -3.58 -6.84 -1.61
C ASP A 113 -3.84 -8.33 -1.40
N ALA A 114 -4.98 -8.64 -0.79
CA ALA A 114 -5.51 -9.99 -0.75
C ALA A 114 -6.06 -10.39 -2.12
N GLY A 115 -5.91 -11.67 -2.47
CA GLY A 115 -6.37 -12.20 -3.74
C GLY A 115 -5.37 -13.08 -4.46
N VAL A 116 -5.83 -13.72 -5.53
CA VAL A 116 -5.00 -14.64 -6.33
C VAL A 116 -3.88 -13.92 -7.06
N LEU A 117 -4.05 -12.63 -7.36
CA LEU A 117 -3.03 -11.81 -8.02
C LEU A 117 -1.76 -11.67 -7.19
N GLY A 118 -1.83 -11.80 -5.87
CA GLY A 118 -0.63 -11.84 -5.04
C GLY A 118 0.29 -13.02 -5.41
N ASN A 119 -0.28 -14.11 -5.93
CA ASN A 119 0.47 -15.32 -6.31
C ASN A 119 1.38 -15.10 -7.53
N ASP A 120 1.19 -14.01 -8.27
CA ASP A 120 2.02 -13.66 -9.43
C ASP A 120 3.25 -12.83 -9.05
N LEU A 121 3.39 -12.43 -7.78
CA LEU A 121 4.55 -11.70 -7.29
C LEU A 121 5.76 -12.61 -7.15
N ARG A 122 6.91 -12.08 -7.56
CA ARG A 122 8.24 -12.71 -7.48
C ARG A 122 9.15 -11.81 -6.67
N ALA A 123 9.99 -12.40 -5.84
CA ALA A 123 11.07 -11.72 -5.15
C ALA A 123 12.44 -12.31 -5.57
N VAL A 124 13.43 -11.44 -5.75
CA VAL A 124 14.84 -11.78 -5.99
C VAL A 124 15.68 -11.14 -4.92
N VAL A 125 16.49 -11.94 -4.23
CA VAL A 125 17.46 -11.46 -3.26
C VAL A 125 18.85 -11.50 -3.89
N THR A 126 19.62 -10.43 -3.78
CA THR A 126 21.04 -10.40 -4.19
C THR A 126 21.91 -9.78 -3.10
N TYR A 127 23.20 -10.15 -3.04
CA TYR A 127 24.17 -9.50 -2.15
C TYR A 127 25.12 -8.56 -2.91
N SER A 128 24.78 -8.16 -4.13
CA SER A 128 25.58 -7.19 -4.89
C SER A 128 25.60 -5.84 -4.17
N GLY A 129 26.77 -5.26 -3.97
CA GLY A 129 26.89 -3.95 -3.34
C GLY A 129 28.17 -3.79 -2.53
N ALA A 130 28.24 -2.68 -1.80
CA ALA A 130 29.44 -2.30 -1.05
C ALA A 130 29.69 -3.16 0.19
N GLN A 131 28.65 -3.77 0.78
CA GLN A 131 28.75 -4.61 1.98
C GLN A 131 27.94 -5.91 1.85
N PRO A 132 28.44 -6.89 1.06
CA PRO A 132 27.74 -8.16 0.76
C PRO A 132 27.45 -9.06 1.95
N GLU A 133 28.14 -8.85 3.09
CA GLU A 133 27.96 -9.63 4.32
C GLU A 133 27.07 -8.93 5.36
N VAL A 134 26.65 -7.69 5.09
CA VAL A 134 25.87 -6.83 6.01
C VAL A 134 24.49 -6.54 5.46
N THR A 135 24.41 -6.27 4.16
CA THR A 135 23.20 -5.83 3.48
C THR A 135 22.80 -6.81 2.38
N PHE A 136 21.59 -6.63 1.86
CA PHE A 136 21.09 -7.35 0.69
C PHE A 136 20.21 -6.41 -0.15
N ASN A 137 19.99 -6.79 -1.40
CA ASN A 137 19.05 -6.13 -2.29
C ASN A 137 17.83 -7.03 -2.49
N LEU A 138 16.70 -6.41 -2.78
CA LEU A 138 15.44 -7.08 -3.06
C LEU A 138 14.81 -6.48 -4.32
N GLU A 139 14.57 -7.30 -5.34
CA GLU A 139 13.68 -6.96 -6.44
C GLU A 139 12.33 -7.65 -6.25
N ILE A 140 11.24 -6.94 -6.49
CA ILE A 140 9.88 -7.47 -6.45
C ILE A 140 9.17 -7.11 -7.75
N PHE A 141 8.55 -8.07 -8.43
CA PHE A 141 7.88 -7.83 -9.71
C PHE A 141 6.82 -8.90 -10.03
N ARG A 142 6.06 -8.68 -11.11
CA ARG A 142 5.17 -9.65 -11.75
C ARG A 142 5.67 -9.96 -13.16
N PHE A 143 5.39 -11.16 -13.69
CA PHE A 143 5.60 -11.43 -15.11
C PHE A 143 4.32 -11.13 -15.91
N GLU A 144 4.46 -10.44 -17.03
CA GLU A 144 3.42 -10.35 -18.06
C GLU A 144 4.01 -10.70 -19.43
N LEU A 145 3.17 -11.14 -20.36
CA LEU A 145 3.56 -11.30 -21.76
C LEU A 145 3.27 -9.99 -22.49
N ASP A 146 4.25 -9.47 -23.22
CA ASP A 146 4.05 -8.35 -24.13
C ASP A 146 3.34 -8.79 -25.42
N SER A 147 3.09 -7.83 -26.32
CA SER A 147 2.43 -8.09 -27.62
C SER A 147 3.20 -9.03 -28.54
N SER A 148 4.50 -9.27 -28.30
CA SER A 148 5.31 -10.25 -29.03
C SER A 148 5.31 -11.64 -28.40
N GLY A 149 4.61 -11.81 -27.27
CA GLY A 149 4.63 -13.04 -26.48
C GLY A 149 5.90 -13.19 -25.63
N THR A 150 6.69 -12.11 -25.49
CA THR A 150 7.89 -12.11 -24.65
C THR A 150 7.52 -11.74 -23.22
N ARG A 151 8.09 -12.43 -22.22
CA ARG A 151 7.87 -12.07 -20.82
C ARG A 151 8.59 -10.77 -20.48
N VAL A 152 7.91 -9.89 -19.76
CA VAL A 152 8.44 -8.64 -19.21
C VAL A 152 8.14 -8.56 -17.72
N LYS A 153 9.06 -7.93 -16.96
CA LYS A 153 8.82 -7.59 -15.55
C LYS A 153 7.89 -6.39 -15.49
N LYS A 154 6.73 -6.54 -14.87
CA LYS A 154 5.79 -5.45 -14.57
C LYS A 154 5.76 -5.14 -13.08
N ASP A 155 5.44 -3.89 -12.76
CA ASP A 155 5.40 -3.36 -11.40
C ASP A 155 6.73 -3.61 -10.66
N LEU A 156 7.86 -3.54 -11.36
CA LEU A 156 9.18 -3.79 -10.78
C LEU A 156 9.52 -2.74 -9.72
N GLU A 157 9.77 -3.21 -8.51
CA GLU A 157 10.37 -2.47 -7.41
C GLU A 157 11.76 -3.03 -7.11
N THR A 158 12.77 -2.16 -7.03
CA THR A 158 14.15 -2.56 -6.69
C THR A 158 14.60 -1.78 -5.47
N TRP A 159 15.03 -2.49 -4.45
CA TRP A 159 15.50 -1.96 -3.18
C TRP A 159 16.93 -2.43 -2.93
N SER A 160 17.86 -1.50 -2.77
CA SER A 160 19.27 -1.82 -2.53
C SER A 160 19.72 -1.49 -1.12
N GLY A 161 20.63 -2.28 -0.54
CA GLY A 161 21.23 -1.99 0.76
C GLY A 161 20.28 -2.15 1.96
N LEU A 162 19.31 -3.07 1.86
CA LEU A 162 18.44 -3.44 2.96
C LEU A 162 19.25 -4.17 4.05
N SER A 163 18.91 -3.89 5.31
CA SER A 163 19.54 -4.49 6.48
C SER A 163 18.55 -5.31 7.29
N MET A 164 19.05 -6.31 8.02
CA MET A 164 18.28 -7.04 9.04
C MET A 164 18.68 -6.62 10.46
N ASP A 165 19.33 -5.47 10.61
CA ASP A 165 19.56 -4.82 11.91
C ASP A 165 18.37 -3.90 12.24
N PRO A 166 17.63 -4.13 13.36
CA PRO A 166 16.52 -3.27 13.77
C PRO A 166 16.91 -1.83 14.09
N ALA A 167 18.19 -1.55 14.37
CA ALA A 167 18.69 -0.20 14.59
C ALA A 167 19.03 0.54 13.28
N SER A 168 19.03 -0.17 12.13
CA SER A 168 19.36 0.41 10.84
C SER A 168 18.17 1.17 10.24
N PRO A 169 18.39 2.35 9.63
CA PRO A 169 17.34 3.05 8.88
C PRO A 169 16.87 2.27 7.63
N SER A 170 17.67 1.33 7.13
CA SER A 170 17.31 0.44 6.03
C SER A 170 16.82 -0.94 6.52
N TYR A 171 16.36 -1.04 7.77
CA TYR A 171 15.79 -2.27 8.31
C TYR A 171 14.64 -2.77 7.44
N ALA A 172 14.81 -3.96 6.87
CA ALA A 172 13.98 -4.46 5.78
C ALA A 172 12.48 -4.53 6.15
N GLN A 173 12.15 -4.89 7.39
CA GLN A 173 10.77 -4.94 7.85
C GLN A 173 10.09 -3.58 7.72
N ASP A 174 10.67 -2.56 8.33
CA ASP A 174 10.06 -1.24 8.45
C ASP A 174 10.14 -0.52 7.10
N PHE A 175 11.28 -0.61 6.43
CA PHE A 175 11.53 0.04 5.15
C PHE A 175 10.59 -0.48 4.06
N LEU A 176 10.45 -1.80 3.89
CA LEU A 176 9.57 -2.37 2.85
C LEU A 176 8.10 -2.14 3.16
N THR A 177 7.67 -2.30 4.42
CA THR A 177 6.27 -2.09 4.81
C THR A 177 5.81 -0.65 4.54
N GLN A 178 6.69 0.33 4.77
CA GLN A 178 6.42 1.74 4.49
C GLN A 178 6.50 2.09 3.00
N ASN A 179 7.50 1.58 2.27
CA ASN A 179 7.83 2.10 0.94
C ASN A 179 7.38 1.23 -0.24
N SER A 180 7.22 -0.09 -0.07
CA SER A 180 6.75 -0.98 -1.15
C SER A 180 5.27 -0.75 -1.45
N LYS A 181 4.85 -0.81 -2.71
CA LYS A 181 3.43 -0.82 -3.10
C LYS A 181 2.89 -2.25 -3.23
N LEU A 182 3.77 -3.25 -3.30
CA LEU A 182 3.41 -4.63 -3.59
C LEU A 182 3.37 -5.53 -2.35
N VAL A 183 4.28 -5.35 -1.40
CA VAL A 183 4.37 -6.24 -0.22
C VAL A 183 4.54 -5.48 1.10
N ASN A 184 4.15 -6.13 2.19
CA ASN A 184 4.62 -5.85 3.54
C ASN A 184 5.69 -6.88 3.91
N ALA A 185 6.59 -6.50 4.80
CA ALA A 185 7.62 -7.39 5.31
C ALA A 185 7.41 -7.65 6.81
N THR A 186 7.75 -8.86 7.27
CA THR A 186 7.71 -9.23 8.69
C THR A 186 8.99 -10.00 9.04
N ASP A 187 9.76 -9.49 9.99
CA ASP A 187 10.90 -10.22 10.56
C ASP A 187 10.38 -11.37 11.44
N LEU A 188 10.91 -12.56 11.22
CA LEU A 188 10.50 -13.78 11.93
C LEU A 188 11.32 -14.05 13.20
N GLY A 189 12.16 -13.11 13.61
CA GLY A 189 12.78 -13.10 14.94
C GLY A 189 13.99 -14.02 15.09
N VAL A 190 14.68 -14.33 14.00
CA VAL A 190 15.95 -15.08 14.07
C VAL A 190 16.94 -14.30 14.94
N GLY A 191 17.47 -14.92 15.99
CA GLY A 191 18.43 -14.29 16.88
C GLY A 191 19.71 -13.86 16.14
N PRO A 192 20.40 -12.80 16.60
CA PRO A 192 21.69 -12.41 16.02
C PRO A 192 22.73 -13.52 16.22
N ALA A 193 23.73 -13.55 15.35
CA ALA A 193 24.88 -14.42 15.45
C ALA A 193 25.83 -13.97 16.58
N ALA A 194 27.01 -14.60 16.64
CA ALA A 194 28.14 -14.10 17.41
C ALA A 194 28.51 -12.66 16.99
N ALA A 195 29.34 -12.00 17.81
CA ALA A 195 29.80 -10.64 17.56
C ALA A 195 30.33 -10.47 16.12
N GLY A 196 29.93 -9.36 15.49
CA GLY A 196 30.41 -8.99 14.16
C GLY A 196 31.91 -8.72 14.17
N PHE A 197 32.55 -8.92 13.01
CA PHE A 197 33.99 -8.82 12.88
C PHE A 197 34.42 -8.31 11.51
N SER A 198 35.60 -7.68 11.48
CA SER A 198 36.34 -7.35 10.27
C SER A 198 37.56 -8.27 10.14
N LEU A 199 37.69 -8.95 9.01
CA LEU A 199 38.78 -9.84 8.67
C LEU A 199 39.58 -9.25 7.50
N SER A 200 40.89 -9.17 7.66
CA SER A 200 41.81 -8.75 6.59
C SER A 200 41.76 -9.68 5.38
N GLY A 201 41.76 -9.08 4.19
CA GLY A 201 41.86 -9.75 2.89
C GLY A 201 43.25 -10.32 2.61
N ARG A 202 44.30 -9.82 3.28
CA ARG A 202 45.69 -10.28 3.12
C ARG A 202 46.15 -11.15 4.29
N SER A 203 46.86 -12.24 4.00
CA SER A 203 47.61 -13.03 5.00
C SER A 203 49.04 -12.52 5.11
N MET A 204 49.57 -12.44 6.32
CA MET A 204 50.96 -12.03 6.56
C MET A 204 51.61 -12.78 7.73
N THR A 205 52.93 -12.96 7.65
CA THR A 205 53.74 -13.44 8.77
C THR A 205 53.90 -12.34 9.83
N ALA A 206 54.18 -12.73 11.08
CA ALA A 206 54.40 -11.77 12.17
C ALA A 206 55.57 -10.80 11.88
N ALA A 207 56.62 -11.27 11.20
CA ALA A 207 57.75 -10.43 10.80
C ALA A 207 57.34 -9.36 9.78
N ASN A 208 56.60 -9.75 8.74
CA ASN A 208 56.14 -8.81 7.71
C ASN A 208 55.12 -7.81 8.27
N LEU A 209 54.26 -8.24 9.21
CA LEU A 209 53.36 -7.34 9.93
C LEU A 209 54.12 -6.32 10.78
N GLY A 210 55.22 -6.72 11.43
CA GLY A 210 56.08 -5.79 12.16
C GLY A 210 56.72 -4.72 11.29
N VAL A 211 57.21 -5.10 10.09
CA VAL A 211 57.75 -4.15 9.11
C VAL A 211 56.65 -3.19 8.61
N LEU A 212 55.47 -3.73 8.29
CA LEU A 212 54.35 -2.91 7.83
C LEU A 212 53.91 -1.92 8.91
N LEU A 213 53.76 -2.33 10.16
CA LEU A 213 53.42 -1.44 11.28
C LEU A 213 54.47 -0.35 11.54
N GLY A 214 55.71 -0.53 11.08
CA GLY A 214 56.75 0.50 11.12
C GLY A 214 56.60 1.60 10.06
N THR A 215 55.78 1.39 9.03
CA THR A 215 55.61 2.29 7.88
C THR A 215 54.15 2.73 7.66
N ASN A 216 53.19 1.82 7.83
CA ASN A 216 51.75 2.02 7.77
C ASN A 216 51.15 1.61 9.11
N ASN A 217 50.55 2.55 9.85
CA ASN A 217 50.13 2.29 11.23
C ASN A 217 48.79 2.93 11.61
N LYS A 218 48.07 3.53 10.65
CA LYS A 218 46.80 4.20 10.93
C LYS A 218 45.66 3.60 10.12
N PHE A 219 44.46 3.53 10.69
CA PHE A 219 43.24 3.20 9.96
C PHE A 219 42.03 3.80 10.70
N GLU A 220 40.85 3.81 10.08
CA GLU A 220 39.62 4.25 10.76
C GLU A 220 38.73 3.05 11.05
N ILE A 221 38.23 2.97 12.29
CA ILE A 221 37.38 1.88 12.77
C ILE A 221 36.10 2.45 13.40
N SER A 222 34.99 1.80 13.11
CA SER A 222 33.68 1.98 13.75
C SER A 222 33.34 0.66 14.45
N VAL A 223 32.92 0.74 15.70
CA VAL A 223 32.57 -0.43 16.52
C VAL A 223 31.22 -0.16 17.17
N ASP A 224 30.30 -1.12 17.05
CA ASP A 224 28.97 -1.09 17.65
C ASP A 224 28.16 0.16 17.29
N GLY A 225 28.25 0.61 16.03
CA GLY A 225 27.55 1.79 15.52
C GLY A 225 28.18 3.13 15.93
N SER A 226 29.38 3.14 16.50
CA SER A 226 30.11 4.37 16.78
C SER A 226 30.49 5.11 15.50
N ARG A 227 30.81 6.41 15.61
CA ARG A 227 31.44 7.12 14.49
C ARG A 227 32.79 6.48 14.19
N TYR A 228 33.26 6.60 12.95
CA TYR A 228 34.62 6.19 12.60
C TYR A 228 35.65 6.98 13.42
N ILE A 229 36.54 6.25 14.09
CA ILE A 229 37.64 6.77 14.89
C ILE A 229 38.94 6.32 14.26
N ARG A 230 39.88 7.25 14.16
CA ARG A 230 41.23 6.92 13.71
C ARG A 230 41.98 6.17 14.79
N VAL A 231 42.51 5.00 14.50
CA VAL A 231 43.45 4.30 15.38
C VAL A 231 44.86 4.56 14.88
N ASP A 232 45.78 4.76 15.81
CA ASP A 232 47.21 4.89 15.55
C ASP A 232 47.94 3.78 16.30
N LEU A 233 48.60 2.90 15.56
CA LEU A 233 49.35 1.76 16.07
C LEU A 233 50.85 2.05 16.20
N THR A 234 51.27 3.32 16.15
CA THR A 234 52.68 3.70 16.34
C THR A 234 53.23 3.11 17.64
N GLY A 235 54.27 2.28 17.53
CA GLY A 235 54.91 1.63 18.68
C GLY A 235 54.14 0.44 19.27
N ALA A 236 52.98 0.07 18.71
CA ALA A 236 52.27 -1.13 19.11
C ALA A 236 53.06 -2.39 18.70
N PRO A 237 53.24 -3.38 19.60
CA PRO A 237 53.82 -4.66 19.22
C PRO A 237 53.00 -5.33 18.11
N ALA A 238 53.66 -5.99 17.16
CA ALA A 238 53.04 -6.77 16.08
C ALA A 238 52.42 -8.09 16.58
N THR A 239 51.66 -8.02 17.68
CA THR A 239 50.95 -9.11 18.33
C THR A 239 49.47 -8.75 18.43
N ALA A 240 48.60 -9.75 18.47
CA ALA A 240 47.17 -9.53 18.62
C ALA A 240 46.84 -8.69 19.87
N ALA A 241 47.48 -8.99 21.00
CA ALA A 241 47.31 -8.23 22.24
C ALA A 241 47.79 -6.77 22.13
N GLY A 242 48.90 -6.52 21.41
CA GLY A 242 49.42 -5.16 21.18
C GLY A 242 48.46 -4.30 20.37
N ILE A 243 47.97 -4.85 19.26
CA ILE A 243 47.00 -4.17 18.38
C ILE A 243 45.67 -3.95 19.13
N GLN A 244 45.18 -4.95 19.86
CA GLN A 244 43.97 -4.85 20.68
C GLN A 244 44.07 -3.73 21.72
N ALA A 245 45.19 -3.68 22.46
CA ALA A 245 45.41 -2.66 23.48
C ALA A 245 45.42 -1.25 22.87
N ALA A 246 46.09 -1.07 21.72
CA ALA A 246 46.12 0.21 21.03
C ALA A 246 44.73 0.68 20.57
N ILE A 247 43.91 -0.22 20.00
CA ILE A 247 42.54 0.10 19.61
C ILE A 247 41.69 0.47 20.84
N ASN A 248 41.68 -0.37 21.88
CA ASN A 248 40.85 -0.15 23.06
C ASN A 248 41.27 1.13 23.82
N ASN A 249 42.57 1.40 23.94
CA ASN A 249 43.07 2.64 24.53
C ASN A 249 42.62 3.88 23.74
N ARG A 250 42.53 3.77 22.40
CA ARG A 250 42.00 4.86 21.57
C ARG A 250 40.51 5.11 21.84
N PHE A 251 39.69 4.06 21.96
CA PHE A 251 38.27 4.22 22.33
C PHE A 251 38.12 4.84 23.73
N ILE A 252 38.93 4.42 24.70
CA ILE A 252 38.96 5.04 26.04
C ILE A 252 39.30 6.53 25.96
N ALA A 253 40.31 6.91 25.17
CA ALA A 253 40.72 8.30 24.99
C ALA A 253 39.64 9.18 24.33
N GLU A 254 38.75 8.59 23.54
CA GLU A 254 37.60 9.25 22.92
C GLU A 254 36.34 9.24 23.82
N GLY A 255 36.48 8.79 25.07
CA GLY A 255 35.38 8.73 26.06
C GLY A 255 34.46 7.52 25.92
N MET A 256 34.85 6.50 25.14
CA MET A 256 34.04 5.32 24.82
C MET A 256 34.60 4.05 25.47
N ALA A 257 34.85 4.09 26.79
CA ALA A 257 35.49 2.99 27.52
C ALA A 257 34.71 1.65 27.51
N ALA A 258 33.39 1.70 27.25
CA ALA A 258 32.56 0.49 27.12
C ALA A 258 32.72 -0.19 25.74
N THR A 259 33.16 0.55 24.72
CA THR A 259 33.38 0.03 23.37
C THR A 259 34.75 -0.63 23.31
N THR A 260 34.77 -1.94 23.14
CA THR A 260 36.02 -2.72 23.10
C THR A 260 36.03 -3.65 21.90
N VAL A 261 37.22 -4.05 21.48
CA VAL A 261 37.43 -5.08 20.47
C VAL A 261 38.31 -6.20 21.02
N ALA A 262 38.16 -7.38 20.43
CA ALA A 262 39.10 -8.48 20.51
C ALA A 262 39.84 -8.62 19.19
N VAL A 263 41.16 -8.77 19.23
CA VAL A 263 41.98 -9.00 18.03
C VAL A 263 42.53 -10.43 18.07
N ALA A 264 42.43 -11.13 16.96
CA ALA A 264 42.99 -12.47 16.79
C ALA A 264 43.76 -12.57 15.47
N PHE A 265 44.84 -13.37 15.49
CA PHE A 265 45.52 -13.79 14.27
C PHE A 265 44.97 -15.17 13.89
N VAL A 266 44.07 -15.19 12.92
CA VAL A 266 43.41 -16.42 12.45
C VAL A 266 44.17 -17.04 11.28
N ALA A 267 43.95 -18.33 11.04
CA ALA A 267 44.65 -19.07 9.99
C ALA A 267 44.52 -18.34 8.63
N GLY A 268 45.66 -18.04 8.02
CA GLY A 268 45.74 -17.45 6.69
C GLY A 268 46.14 -18.47 5.63
N VAL A 269 46.56 -17.95 4.48
CA VAL A 269 47.02 -18.76 3.35
C VAL A 269 48.29 -19.52 3.73
N VAL A 270 48.33 -20.82 3.45
CA VAL A 270 49.49 -21.69 3.77
C VAL A 270 50.76 -21.09 3.18
N GLY A 271 51.78 -20.87 4.02
CA GLY A 271 53.06 -20.28 3.63
C GLY A 271 53.11 -18.74 3.64
N LEU A 272 51.98 -18.04 3.80
CA LEU A 272 51.91 -16.57 3.83
C LEU A 272 51.57 -15.99 5.22
N GLY A 273 51.30 -16.85 6.21
CA GLY A 273 51.05 -16.45 7.60
C GLY A 273 49.57 -16.34 7.94
N ASN A 274 49.23 -15.43 8.84
CA ASN A 274 47.89 -15.31 9.45
C ASN A 274 47.14 -14.09 8.90
N ARG A 275 45.81 -14.10 9.05
CA ARG A 275 44.95 -12.93 8.83
C ARG A 275 44.66 -12.26 10.17
N VAL A 276 44.58 -10.95 10.17
CA VAL A 276 44.09 -10.15 11.30
C VAL A 276 42.57 -10.15 11.29
N GLN A 277 41.96 -10.60 12.40
CA GLN A 277 40.53 -10.48 12.68
C GLN A 277 40.32 -9.53 13.86
N ILE A 278 39.42 -8.58 13.71
CA ILE A 278 39.01 -7.64 14.76
C ILE A 278 37.52 -7.86 15.00
N THR A 279 37.16 -8.30 16.20
CA THR A 279 35.80 -8.68 16.60
C THR A 279 35.30 -7.73 17.68
N SER A 280 34.01 -7.36 17.65
CA SER A 280 33.42 -6.53 18.70
C SER A 280 33.42 -7.25 20.05
N GLY A 281 33.78 -6.54 21.12
CA GLY A 281 33.66 -7.02 22.50
C GLY A 281 32.24 -6.85 23.08
N GLY A 282 31.43 -5.94 22.52
CA GLY A 282 30.06 -5.63 22.95
C GLY A 282 28.97 -6.43 22.24
N ALA A 283 29.36 -7.47 21.48
CA ALA A 283 28.48 -8.23 20.59
C ALA A 283 27.81 -7.40 19.49
N GLY A 284 28.35 -6.23 19.10
CA GLY A 284 27.91 -5.47 17.92
C GLY A 284 28.78 -5.74 16.69
N ASP A 285 28.92 -4.74 15.81
CA ASP A 285 29.60 -4.86 14.52
C ASP A 285 30.92 -4.09 14.47
N VAL A 286 31.85 -4.52 13.61
CA VAL A 286 33.13 -3.84 13.38
C VAL A 286 33.26 -3.51 11.91
N PHE A 287 33.44 -2.21 11.62
CA PHE A 287 33.69 -1.72 10.27
C PHE A 287 34.98 -0.91 10.21
N ILE A 288 35.77 -1.11 9.16
CA ILE A 288 37.06 -0.48 8.93
C ILE A 288 37.05 0.18 7.55
N ARG A 289 37.67 1.35 7.47
CA ARG A 289 37.95 2.01 6.20
C ARG A 289 39.36 2.60 6.21
N SER A 290 39.86 2.89 5.01
CA SER A 290 41.11 3.61 4.83
C SER A 290 41.08 4.96 5.52
N ALA A 291 42.13 5.26 6.29
CA ALA A 291 42.39 6.58 6.80
C ALA A 291 42.97 7.43 5.65
N PRO A 292 42.48 8.66 5.41
CA PRO A 292 42.98 9.53 4.36
C PRO A 292 44.33 10.17 4.76
N VAL A 293 45.35 9.35 4.98
CA VAL A 293 46.69 9.71 5.47
C VAL A 293 47.76 8.88 4.75
N ALA A 294 49.01 9.36 4.72
CA ALA A 294 50.11 8.68 4.04
C ALA A 294 50.44 7.29 4.64
N ASP A 295 50.19 7.09 5.93
CA ASP A 295 50.57 5.88 6.68
C ASP A 295 49.39 4.91 6.86
N ASP A 296 48.46 4.84 5.90
CA ASP A 296 47.25 4.01 6.02
C ASP A 296 47.58 2.51 6.01
N LEU A 297 47.05 1.78 7.00
CA LEU A 297 47.22 0.34 7.20
C LEU A 297 46.03 -0.46 6.64
N ALA A 298 44.86 0.16 6.47
CA ALA A 298 43.69 -0.56 6.00
C ALA A 298 43.86 -1.07 4.57
N VAL A 299 44.42 -0.24 3.69
CA VAL A 299 44.74 -0.58 2.29
C VAL A 299 45.72 -1.77 2.21
N PRO A 300 46.94 -1.73 2.77
CA PRO A 300 47.93 -2.80 2.60
C PRO A 300 47.57 -4.13 3.28
N LEU A 301 46.75 -4.11 4.36
CA LEU A 301 46.20 -5.32 4.98
C LEU A 301 44.89 -5.79 4.35
N MET A 302 44.29 -4.98 3.47
CA MET A 302 42.93 -5.17 2.97
C MET A 302 41.93 -5.32 4.13
N LEU A 303 41.99 -4.42 5.11
CA LEU A 303 40.99 -4.32 6.19
C LEU A 303 39.84 -3.43 5.72
N GLY A 304 38.61 -3.91 5.94
CA GLY A 304 37.41 -3.24 5.45
C GLY A 304 36.96 -3.77 4.08
N THR A 305 35.64 -3.84 3.85
CA THR A 305 35.09 -4.43 2.63
C THR A 305 35.55 -3.69 1.37
N ALA A 306 35.66 -2.36 1.44
CA ALA A 306 36.12 -1.52 0.34
C ALA A 306 37.59 -1.76 -0.04
N GLN A 307 38.41 -2.25 0.89
CA GLN A 307 39.82 -2.56 0.66
C GLN A 307 40.04 -4.05 0.29
N GLY A 308 38.99 -4.87 0.29
CA GLY A 308 39.08 -6.31 0.03
C GLY A 308 39.05 -7.21 1.25
N GLY A 309 38.76 -6.65 2.41
CA GLY A 309 38.47 -7.40 3.62
C GLY A 309 37.07 -7.98 3.62
N ILE A 310 36.75 -8.72 4.68
CA ILE A 310 35.43 -9.31 4.90
C ILE A 310 34.90 -8.76 6.22
N GLU A 311 33.74 -8.11 6.18
CA GLU A 311 33.09 -7.54 7.37
C GLU A 311 31.74 -8.21 7.58
N VAL A 312 31.69 -9.15 8.51
CA VAL A 312 30.46 -9.89 8.81
C VAL A 312 29.76 -9.21 9.97
N SER A 313 28.53 -8.74 9.73
CA SER A 313 27.66 -8.22 10.79
C SER A 313 27.14 -9.35 11.68
N ARG A 314 26.87 -9.07 12.96
CA ARG A 314 26.12 -9.95 13.87
C ARG A 314 24.74 -10.29 13.31
N HIS A 315 24.16 -9.41 12.49
CA HIS A 315 22.85 -9.60 11.87
C HIS A 315 22.94 -10.32 10.52
N ALA A 316 24.13 -10.70 10.06
CA ALA A 316 24.32 -11.37 8.78
C ALA A 316 23.51 -12.67 8.66
N VAL A 317 23.39 -13.44 9.75
CA VAL A 317 22.59 -14.69 9.80
C VAL A 317 21.09 -14.45 9.64
N ARG A 318 20.62 -13.22 9.87
CA ARG A 318 19.20 -12.85 9.74
C ARG A 318 18.83 -12.50 8.31
N ARG A 319 19.81 -12.34 7.40
CA ARG A 319 19.56 -11.97 6.01
C ARG A 319 18.91 -13.11 5.23
N PRO A 320 17.93 -12.81 4.37
CA PRO A 320 17.44 -13.77 3.38
C PRO A 320 18.59 -14.27 2.49
N ALA A 321 18.62 -15.56 2.20
CA ALA A 321 19.55 -16.16 1.25
C ALA A 321 19.36 -15.54 -0.14
N PRO A 322 20.46 -15.35 -0.90
CA PRO A 322 20.37 -14.85 -2.26
C PRO A 322 19.64 -15.85 -3.17
N THR A 323 18.89 -15.32 -4.13
CA THR A 323 18.24 -16.10 -5.19
C THR A 323 19.29 -16.58 -6.20
N GLY A 324 19.12 -17.80 -6.70
CA GLY A 324 20.09 -18.46 -7.56
C GLY A 324 21.15 -19.18 -6.76
N VAL A 325 22.37 -19.22 -7.28
CA VAL A 325 23.51 -19.91 -6.66
C VAL A 325 24.51 -18.88 -6.16
N SER A 326 24.80 -18.90 -4.87
CA SER A 326 25.84 -18.08 -4.27
C SER A 326 26.86 -18.96 -3.58
N THR A 327 28.11 -18.55 -3.62
CA THR A 327 29.15 -19.22 -2.83
C THR A 327 29.04 -18.83 -1.36
N MET A 328 29.11 -19.81 -0.46
CA MET A 328 29.43 -19.58 0.95
C MET A 328 30.90 -19.87 1.16
N VAL A 329 31.69 -18.88 1.56
CA VAL A 329 33.13 -19.05 1.66
C VAL A 329 33.57 -19.07 3.12
N THR A 330 33.86 -20.26 3.61
CA THR A 330 34.53 -20.44 4.91
C THR A 330 35.97 -19.93 4.84
N LEU A 331 36.56 -19.60 5.99
CA LEU A 331 37.96 -19.17 6.06
C LEU A 331 38.92 -20.20 5.42
N ALA A 332 38.68 -21.49 5.64
CA ALA A 332 39.47 -22.57 5.03
C ALA A 332 39.39 -22.54 3.49
N GLN A 333 38.20 -22.32 2.94
CA GLN A 333 37.98 -22.23 1.49
C GLN A 333 38.61 -20.96 0.90
N LEU A 334 38.48 -19.81 1.57
CA LEU A 334 39.16 -18.57 1.17
C LEU A 334 40.67 -18.77 1.06
N ASN A 335 41.25 -19.42 2.07
CA ASN A 335 42.70 -19.66 2.10
C ASN A 335 43.15 -20.64 1.02
N ALA A 336 42.38 -21.71 0.78
CA ALA A 336 42.66 -22.69 -0.28
C ALA A 336 42.55 -22.06 -1.68
N PHE A 337 41.58 -21.17 -1.86
CA PHE A 337 41.38 -20.48 -3.12
C PHE A 337 42.50 -19.49 -3.40
N ALA A 338 42.95 -18.75 -2.37
CA ALA A 338 44.07 -17.83 -2.47
C ALA A 338 45.41 -18.56 -2.75
N SER A 339 45.68 -19.74 -2.16
CA SER A 339 46.94 -20.49 -2.37
C SER A 339 47.03 -21.27 -3.69
N ALA A 340 45.93 -21.45 -4.42
CA ALA A 340 45.93 -22.22 -5.65
C ALA A 340 46.74 -21.51 -6.76
N ASN A 341 47.90 -22.07 -7.10
CA ASN A 341 48.85 -21.59 -8.14
C ASN A 341 48.32 -21.78 -9.58
N ALA A 342 47.54 -22.83 -9.79
CA ALA A 342 46.77 -23.08 -10.99
C ALA A 342 45.44 -23.65 -10.51
N ILE A 343 44.34 -23.09 -10.98
CA ILE A 343 43.03 -23.65 -10.65
C ILE A 343 42.89 -24.89 -11.53
N ALA A 344 42.95 -26.10 -10.96
CA ALA A 344 42.66 -27.36 -11.66
C ALA A 344 41.17 -27.49 -12.10
N VAL A 345 40.47 -26.37 -12.27
CA VAL A 345 39.06 -26.32 -12.71
C VAL A 345 39.08 -26.10 -14.21
N ASN A 346 38.99 -27.19 -14.97
CA ASN A 346 38.92 -27.14 -16.43
C ASN A 346 37.56 -26.60 -16.93
N SER A 347 36.52 -26.76 -16.12
CA SER A 347 35.16 -26.30 -16.44
C SER A 347 34.31 -26.16 -15.18
N VAL A 348 33.33 -25.27 -15.23
CA VAL A 348 32.20 -25.25 -14.29
C VAL A 348 30.98 -25.79 -15.01
N THR A 349 30.32 -26.81 -14.47
CA THR A 349 29.10 -27.35 -15.07
C THR A 349 27.90 -26.66 -14.46
N LEU A 350 27.06 -25.98 -15.25
CA LEU A 350 25.81 -25.36 -14.78
C LEU A 350 24.60 -26.11 -15.34
N GLN A 351 23.49 -26.16 -14.61
CA GLN A 351 22.24 -26.70 -15.13
C GLN A 351 21.40 -25.62 -15.84
N THR A 352 20.82 -26.00 -16.98
CA THR A 352 19.81 -25.26 -17.76
C THR A 352 18.65 -26.20 -18.11
N LEU A 353 17.65 -25.71 -18.83
CA LEU A 353 16.59 -26.54 -19.41
C LEU A 353 16.66 -26.53 -20.94
N ASP A 354 16.34 -27.67 -21.54
CA ASP A 354 16.10 -27.79 -22.96
C ASP A 354 14.69 -27.29 -23.37
N ALA A 355 14.38 -27.36 -24.67
CA ALA A 355 13.09 -26.96 -25.22
C ALA A 355 11.88 -27.69 -24.57
N THR A 356 12.10 -28.86 -23.97
CA THR A 356 11.09 -29.71 -23.33
C THR A 356 10.95 -29.51 -21.82
N ASN A 357 11.68 -28.53 -21.23
CA ASN A 357 11.80 -28.33 -19.79
C ASN A 357 12.56 -29.44 -19.04
N THR A 358 13.41 -30.21 -19.73
CA THR A 358 14.23 -31.23 -19.09
C THR A 358 15.56 -30.62 -18.64
N PRO A 359 16.02 -30.86 -17.39
CA PRO A 359 17.31 -30.39 -16.91
C PRO A 359 18.47 -30.94 -17.72
N VAL A 360 19.36 -30.06 -18.17
CA VAL A 360 20.58 -30.40 -18.91
C VAL A 360 21.78 -29.75 -18.25
N SER A 361 22.85 -30.53 -18.05
CA SER A 361 24.12 -30.05 -17.53
C SER A 361 25.02 -29.53 -18.66
N VAL A 362 25.54 -28.32 -18.48
CA VAL A 362 26.30 -27.58 -19.49
C VAL A 362 27.67 -27.28 -18.94
N PRO A 363 28.73 -27.94 -19.44
CA PRO A 363 30.09 -27.64 -19.04
C PRO A 363 30.55 -26.33 -19.68
N ILE A 364 30.85 -25.34 -18.85
CA ILE A 364 31.44 -24.06 -19.26
C ILE A 364 32.94 -24.20 -19.10
N PRO A 365 33.72 -24.23 -20.20
CA PRO A 365 35.17 -24.29 -20.11
C PRO A 365 35.69 -23.02 -19.46
N LEU A 366 36.61 -23.18 -18.51
CA LEU A 366 37.31 -22.05 -17.91
C LEU A 366 38.65 -21.88 -18.63
N SER A 367 38.81 -20.80 -19.39
CA SER A 367 40.10 -20.38 -19.92
C SER A 367 40.80 -19.46 -18.92
N VAL A 368 41.10 -19.96 -17.72
CA VAL A 368 41.96 -19.25 -16.77
C VAL A 368 43.40 -19.58 -17.17
N GLU A 369 43.89 -18.89 -18.19
CA GLU A 369 45.22 -19.15 -18.75
C GLU A 369 46.30 -18.74 -17.74
N THR A 370 47.11 -19.72 -17.35
CA THR A 370 48.30 -19.57 -16.53
C THR A 370 49.27 -18.59 -17.20
N VAL A 371 49.39 -17.38 -16.68
CA VAL A 371 50.65 -16.66 -16.84
C VAL A 371 51.66 -17.39 -15.96
N VAL A 372 52.56 -18.14 -16.60
CA VAL A 372 53.75 -18.70 -15.95
C VAL A 372 54.55 -17.52 -15.38
N GLY A 373 54.41 -17.28 -14.08
CA GLY A 373 55.00 -16.13 -13.38
C GLY A 373 54.02 -15.15 -12.72
N ALA A 374 52.70 -15.27 -12.92
CA ALA A 374 51.71 -14.52 -12.13
C ALA A 374 51.58 -15.15 -10.75
N ARG A 375 52.42 -14.68 -9.83
CA ARG A 375 52.58 -15.20 -8.48
C ARG A 375 51.30 -15.01 -7.66
N VAL A 376 51.00 -16.02 -6.83
CA VAL A 376 50.73 -15.89 -5.39
C VAL A 376 50.93 -14.44 -4.91
N VAL A 377 49.86 -13.77 -4.48
CA VAL A 377 49.88 -12.51 -3.70
C VAL A 377 51.16 -11.68 -3.99
N VAL A 378 51.23 -11.00 -5.13
CA VAL A 378 52.45 -10.28 -5.51
C VAL A 378 52.69 -9.16 -4.48
N ASP A 379 53.89 -9.12 -3.89
CA ASP A 379 54.32 -7.98 -3.09
C ASP A 379 54.28 -6.70 -3.94
N ALA A 380 53.77 -5.62 -3.34
CA ALA A 380 53.50 -4.34 -3.96
C ALA A 380 54.66 -3.85 -4.84
N PHE A 381 54.41 -3.62 -6.14
CA PHE A 381 55.20 -2.70 -6.93
C PHE A 381 54.49 -1.35 -7.06
N LEU A 382 55.32 -0.32 -7.18
CA LEU A 382 55.11 1.12 -6.94
C LEU A 382 53.96 1.84 -7.67
N SER A 383 53.07 1.15 -8.37
CA SER A 383 51.98 1.77 -9.15
C SER A 383 50.56 1.31 -8.82
N SER A 384 50.36 0.36 -7.89
CA SER A 384 49.02 0.11 -7.31
C SER A 384 49.17 -0.52 -5.93
N PRO A 385 48.81 0.18 -4.84
CA PRO A 385 48.89 -0.38 -3.49
C PRO A 385 48.03 -1.64 -3.29
N ASN A 386 47.01 -1.85 -4.14
CA ASN A 386 46.06 -2.96 -3.97
C ASN A 386 45.86 -3.88 -5.18
N GLY A 387 46.10 -3.46 -6.43
CA GLY A 387 46.07 -4.31 -7.64
C GLY A 387 44.83 -5.21 -7.89
N ASP A 388 43.84 -5.20 -7.01
CA ASP A 388 42.81 -6.23 -6.81
C ASP A 388 43.32 -7.65 -6.51
N SER A 389 44.61 -7.81 -6.16
CA SER A 389 45.28 -9.12 -6.05
C SER A 389 45.26 -9.78 -4.68
N ASP A 390 44.06 -9.99 -4.12
CA ASP A 390 43.89 -10.83 -2.92
C ASP A 390 43.93 -12.34 -3.21
N GLY A 391 44.08 -12.71 -4.49
CA GLY A 391 44.08 -14.08 -4.97
C GLY A 391 42.71 -14.77 -4.89
N VAL A 392 41.65 -14.06 -4.48
CA VAL A 392 40.26 -14.53 -4.39
C VAL A 392 39.37 -13.83 -5.42
N ARG A 393 39.20 -12.52 -5.32
CA ARG A 393 38.26 -11.76 -6.15
C ARG A 393 38.60 -11.80 -7.64
N GLU A 394 39.88 -11.76 -8.00
CA GLU A 394 40.33 -11.84 -9.40
C GLU A 394 39.89 -13.14 -10.07
N LYS A 395 40.13 -14.27 -9.40
CA LYS A 395 39.76 -15.58 -9.96
C LYS A 395 38.24 -15.75 -9.99
N LEU A 396 37.51 -15.22 -8.98
CA LEU A 396 36.03 -15.18 -9.04
C LEU A 396 35.55 -14.32 -10.23
N ALA A 397 36.22 -13.20 -10.52
CA ALA A 397 35.90 -12.34 -11.66
C ALA A 397 36.18 -13.04 -13.00
N LEU A 398 37.28 -13.80 -13.11
CA LEU A 398 37.56 -14.62 -14.29
C LEU A 398 36.50 -15.71 -14.51
N ILE A 399 36.05 -16.35 -13.42
CA ILE A 399 34.95 -17.34 -13.49
C ILE A 399 33.64 -16.66 -13.92
N ALA A 400 33.31 -15.51 -13.33
CA ALA A 400 32.12 -14.75 -13.70
C ALA A 400 32.16 -14.33 -15.17
N GLN A 401 33.31 -13.87 -15.66
CA GLN A 401 33.51 -13.49 -17.06
C GLN A 401 33.38 -14.70 -17.99
N ALA A 402 33.94 -15.85 -17.63
CA ALA A 402 33.81 -17.09 -18.40
C ALA A 402 32.34 -17.51 -18.52
N ILE A 403 31.56 -17.43 -17.43
CA ILE A 403 30.12 -17.73 -17.44
C ILE A 403 29.36 -16.73 -18.32
N ASN A 404 29.60 -15.43 -18.15
CA ASN A 404 28.88 -14.38 -18.88
C ASN A 404 29.20 -14.37 -20.39
N ASN A 405 30.41 -14.76 -20.78
CA ASN A 405 30.83 -14.82 -22.19
C ASN A 405 30.50 -16.17 -22.85
N PHE A 406 30.09 -17.18 -22.08
CA PHE A 406 29.82 -18.50 -22.61
C PHE A 406 28.59 -18.48 -23.52
N THR A 407 28.79 -18.80 -24.79
CA THR A 407 27.70 -19.02 -25.75
C THR A 407 27.56 -20.52 -25.97
N PRO A 408 26.41 -21.14 -25.59
CA PRO A 408 26.23 -22.57 -25.71
C PRO A 408 26.23 -23.04 -27.17
N PRO A 409 26.81 -24.22 -27.46
CA PRO A 409 26.81 -24.77 -28.82
C PRO A 409 25.43 -25.28 -29.31
N VAL A 410 24.39 -25.30 -28.46
CA VAL A 410 23.05 -25.82 -28.81
C VAL A 410 21.96 -24.77 -28.58
N LEU A 411 21.16 -24.49 -29.62
CA LEU A 411 20.01 -23.56 -29.63
C LEU A 411 18.79 -24.03 -28.80
N THR A 412 18.89 -25.12 -28.04
CA THR A 412 17.77 -25.67 -27.27
C THR A 412 17.68 -25.16 -25.84
N GLN A 413 18.68 -24.39 -25.36
CA GLN A 413 18.66 -23.83 -24.01
C GLN A 413 17.63 -22.71 -23.89
N LYS A 414 16.78 -22.79 -22.86
CA LYS A 414 15.74 -21.78 -22.63
C LYS A 414 16.22 -20.53 -21.91
N PHE A 415 17.38 -20.57 -21.25
CA PHE A 415 17.96 -19.40 -20.58
C PHE A 415 19.49 -19.45 -20.49
N SER A 416 20.12 -18.28 -20.50
CA SER A 416 21.54 -18.05 -20.20
C SER A 416 21.75 -17.77 -18.70
N TRP A 417 22.99 -17.78 -18.20
CA TRP A 417 23.31 -17.37 -16.82
C TRP A 417 23.93 -15.97 -16.79
N LYS A 418 23.78 -15.30 -15.64
CA LYS A 418 24.45 -14.06 -15.29
C LYS A 418 25.24 -14.30 -14.00
N ALA A 419 26.55 -14.06 -14.03
CA ALA A 419 27.43 -14.20 -12.88
C ALA A 419 28.02 -12.85 -12.45
N GLU A 420 28.08 -12.61 -11.14
CA GLU A 420 28.58 -11.38 -10.53
C GLU A 420 29.43 -11.69 -9.30
N VAL A 421 30.46 -10.85 -9.06
CA VAL A 421 31.29 -10.94 -7.85
C VAL A 421 30.71 -10.02 -6.77
N TRP A 422 30.38 -10.59 -5.62
CA TRP A 422 29.80 -9.90 -4.46
C TRP A 422 30.80 -9.93 -3.31
N GLY A 423 31.78 -9.04 -3.32
CA GLY A 423 32.91 -9.10 -2.37
C GLY A 423 33.70 -10.39 -2.59
N SER A 424 33.82 -11.22 -1.56
CA SER A 424 34.49 -12.53 -1.65
C SER A 424 33.58 -13.66 -2.13
N ARG A 425 32.37 -13.36 -2.63
CA ARG A 425 31.40 -14.34 -3.12
C ARG A 425 31.21 -14.26 -4.63
N LEU A 426 30.81 -15.38 -5.25
CA LEU A 426 30.29 -15.43 -6.61
C LEU A 426 28.79 -15.71 -6.56
N GLY A 427 27.99 -14.80 -7.10
CA GLY A 427 26.55 -14.98 -7.30
C GLY A 427 26.25 -15.31 -8.76
N ILE A 428 25.46 -16.35 -9.01
CA ILE A 428 25.05 -16.82 -10.33
C ILE A 428 23.52 -16.85 -10.37
N GLN A 429 22.95 -16.17 -11.35
CA GLN A 429 21.51 -16.00 -11.53
C GLN A 429 21.11 -16.40 -12.95
N PRO A 430 19.83 -16.73 -13.19
CA PRO A 430 19.30 -16.81 -14.55
C PRO A 430 19.45 -15.46 -15.26
N GLY A 431 20.13 -15.43 -16.39
CA GLY A 431 20.33 -14.25 -17.22
C GLY A 431 19.23 -14.12 -18.26
N GLY A 432 18.25 -13.25 -18.03
CA GLY A 432 17.11 -12.96 -18.92
C GLY A 432 15.76 -13.16 -18.23
N ILE A 433 14.65 -12.86 -18.93
CA ILE A 433 13.28 -12.96 -18.40
C ILE A 433 12.64 -14.24 -18.95
N TYR A 434 12.62 -15.31 -18.15
CA TYR A 434 12.09 -16.61 -18.58
C TYR A 434 11.04 -17.15 -17.60
N ASP A 435 10.36 -18.23 -18.00
CA ASP A 435 9.34 -18.95 -17.23
C ASP A 435 9.73 -19.28 -15.77
N ASP A 436 8.70 -19.63 -15.04
CA ASP A 436 8.63 -19.83 -13.62
C ASP A 436 9.34 -21.14 -13.13
N ASN A 437 9.79 -22.00 -14.04
CA ASN A 437 10.30 -23.35 -13.72
C ASN A 437 11.83 -23.54 -13.82
N TYR A 438 12.63 -22.48 -14.00
CA TYR A 438 14.06 -22.71 -14.23
C TYR A 438 14.82 -22.96 -12.92
N ILE A 439 15.18 -24.23 -12.79
CA ILE A 439 16.08 -24.87 -11.82
C ILE A 439 17.43 -24.15 -11.75
N SER A 440 18.03 -24.14 -10.56
CA SER A 440 19.33 -23.53 -10.29
C SER A 440 20.41 -23.90 -11.30
N PRO A 441 21.42 -23.05 -11.48
CA PRO A 441 22.73 -23.49 -11.96
C PRO A 441 23.39 -24.45 -10.95
N ALA A 442 22.95 -25.72 -10.85
CA ALA A 442 23.64 -26.68 -10.01
C ALA A 442 25.05 -26.95 -10.55
N ILE A 443 26.07 -26.85 -9.68
CA ILE A 443 27.45 -27.17 -10.03
C ILE A 443 27.71 -28.66 -9.82
N VAL A 444 27.68 -29.43 -10.90
CA VAL A 444 27.70 -30.90 -10.86
C VAL A 444 29.12 -31.49 -10.72
N ALA A 445 30.16 -30.74 -11.06
CA ALA A 445 31.54 -31.15 -10.84
C ALA A 445 32.48 -29.96 -10.75
N ALA A 446 33.26 -29.90 -9.68
CA ALA A 446 34.44 -29.07 -9.55
C ALA A 446 35.49 -29.85 -8.71
N PRO A 447 36.80 -29.58 -8.82
CA PRO A 447 37.83 -30.20 -7.98
C PRO A 447 37.48 -30.07 -6.50
N ALA A 448 38.00 -30.94 -5.62
CA ALA A 448 37.65 -30.97 -4.20
C ALA A 448 37.74 -29.61 -3.46
N ALA A 449 38.59 -28.69 -3.94
CA ALA A 449 38.69 -27.31 -3.44
C ALA A 449 37.49 -26.39 -3.78
N PHE A 450 36.69 -26.75 -4.78
CA PHE A 450 35.50 -26.03 -5.27
C PHE A 450 34.18 -26.76 -4.99
N ALA A 451 34.20 -28.08 -4.78
CA ALA A 451 32.99 -28.90 -4.64
C ALA A 451 32.05 -28.46 -3.50
N ASN A 452 32.58 -27.81 -2.47
CA ASN A 452 31.81 -27.34 -1.30
C ASN A 452 31.55 -25.83 -1.30
N LEU A 453 31.95 -25.08 -2.34
CA LEU A 453 31.75 -23.62 -2.39
C LEU A 453 30.27 -23.26 -2.60
N PHE A 454 29.48 -24.16 -3.22
CA PHE A 454 28.15 -23.90 -3.76
C PHE A 454 27.02 -24.66 -3.03
N ASN A 455 27.24 -25.02 -1.77
CA ASN A 455 26.32 -25.83 -0.96
C ASN A 455 25.02 -25.11 -0.51
N ALA A 456 24.64 -24.01 -1.16
CA ALA A 456 23.43 -23.28 -0.83
C ALA A 456 22.18 -23.98 -1.40
N PRO A 457 21.03 -23.92 -0.72
CA PRO A 457 19.77 -24.42 -1.27
C PRO A 457 19.47 -23.76 -2.63
N ASP A 458 18.95 -24.55 -3.57
CA ASP A 458 18.43 -24.08 -4.86
C ASP A 458 17.23 -23.16 -4.60
N VAL A 459 17.44 -21.85 -4.69
CA VAL A 459 16.35 -20.90 -4.48
C VAL A 459 15.95 -20.26 -5.80
N HIS A 460 14.80 -20.73 -6.30
CA HIS A 460 14.03 -20.12 -7.37
C HIS A 460 13.72 -18.64 -7.09
N TYR A 461 13.26 -17.92 -8.12
CA TYR A 461 11.92 -17.32 -8.07
C TYR A 461 11.21 -17.42 -6.71
N PHE A 462 11.43 -16.53 -5.72
CA PHE A 462 10.60 -16.54 -4.52
C PHE A 462 9.19 -16.11 -4.92
N ARG A 463 8.32 -17.08 -5.20
CA ARG A 463 6.93 -16.82 -5.54
C ARG A 463 6.11 -16.65 -4.29
N LEU A 464 5.39 -15.55 -4.21
CA LEU A 464 4.32 -15.45 -3.24
C LEU A 464 3.27 -16.51 -3.58
N GLY A 465 2.78 -17.24 -2.57
CA GLY A 465 1.74 -18.24 -2.74
C GLY A 465 2.14 -19.60 -3.30
N GLN A 466 3.43 -19.86 -3.54
CA GLN A 466 3.93 -21.23 -3.66
C GLN A 466 3.94 -21.88 -2.26
N ALA A 467 3.65 -23.19 -2.18
CA ALA A 467 3.37 -23.92 -0.93
C ALA A 467 4.31 -23.52 0.23
N LEU A 468 3.72 -22.93 1.27
CA LEU A 468 4.28 -22.35 2.50
C LEU A 468 4.74 -20.86 2.39
N PRO A 469 4.13 -19.94 3.15
CA PRO A 469 3.10 -20.17 4.18
C PRO A 469 1.67 -20.19 3.65
N THR A 470 1.32 -19.42 2.62
CA THR A 470 -0.08 -19.23 2.23
C THR A 470 -0.25 -18.76 0.78
N ALA A 471 -1.05 -19.49 0.00
CA ALA A 471 -1.52 -19.04 -1.31
C ALA A 471 -2.60 -17.98 -1.16
N GLY A 472 -2.49 -16.90 -1.95
CA GLY A 472 -3.49 -15.86 -2.04
C GLY A 472 -4.78 -16.40 -2.66
N SER A 473 -5.91 -15.97 -2.13
CA SER A 473 -7.24 -16.34 -2.59
C SER A 473 -8.11 -15.10 -2.61
N ASP A 474 -8.90 -14.95 -3.68
CA ASP A 474 -9.91 -13.88 -3.80
C ASP A 474 -11.08 -14.07 -2.80
N GLY A 475 -11.11 -15.22 -2.11
CA GLY A 475 -12.19 -15.58 -1.21
C GLY A 475 -13.46 -15.99 -1.94
N GLY A 476 -14.54 -16.14 -1.18
CA GLY A 476 -15.89 -16.34 -1.70
C GLY A 476 -16.65 -15.02 -1.82
N LYS A 477 -17.87 -15.12 -2.36
CA LYS A 477 -18.82 -14.01 -2.38
C LYS A 477 -19.05 -13.48 -0.94
N PRO A 478 -19.08 -12.15 -0.71
CA PRO A 478 -19.29 -11.58 0.62
C PRO A 478 -20.54 -12.10 1.33
N ALA A 479 -20.42 -12.41 2.61
CA ALA A 479 -21.53 -12.70 3.51
C ALA A 479 -22.08 -11.41 4.14
N SER A 480 -23.24 -11.48 4.80
CA SER A 480 -23.84 -10.32 5.48
C SER A 480 -22.88 -9.68 6.52
N ALA A 481 -22.12 -10.49 7.24
CA ALA A 481 -21.13 -10.03 8.22
C ALA A 481 -19.99 -9.21 7.60
N ASP A 482 -19.65 -9.46 6.33
CA ASP A 482 -18.63 -8.69 5.62
C ASP A 482 -19.13 -7.25 5.35
N TYR A 483 -20.43 -7.08 5.07
CA TYR A 483 -21.05 -5.76 4.94
C TYR A 483 -21.14 -5.03 6.29
N ASP A 484 -21.48 -5.73 7.37
CA ASP A 484 -21.51 -5.12 8.71
C ASP A 484 -20.10 -4.63 9.13
N THR A 485 -19.07 -5.40 8.79
CA THR A 485 -17.65 -5.01 8.97
C THR A 485 -17.31 -3.78 8.12
N ALA A 486 -17.74 -3.76 6.85
CA ALA A 486 -17.55 -2.62 5.96
C ALA A 486 -18.15 -1.33 6.52
N TYR A 487 -19.37 -1.38 7.05
CA TYR A 487 -20.01 -0.21 7.66
C TYR A 487 -19.20 0.35 8.84
N GLY A 488 -18.68 -0.52 9.71
CA GLY A 488 -17.83 -0.10 10.83
C GLY A 488 -16.50 0.55 10.41
N ILE A 489 -15.97 0.20 9.24
CA ILE A 489 -14.76 0.81 8.67
C ILE A 489 -15.09 2.14 8.01
N ILE A 490 -16.15 2.18 7.19
CA ILE A 490 -16.63 3.40 6.52
C ILE A 490 -16.93 4.50 7.54
N ASP A 491 -17.54 4.15 8.68
CA ASP A 491 -17.85 5.12 9.73
C ASP A 491 -16.60 5.84 10.28
N LYS A 492 -15.48 5.12 10.35
CA LYS A 492 -14.19 5.62 10.88
C LYS A 492 -13.34 6.32 9.84
N GLU A 493 -13.34 5.84 8.60
CA GLU A 493 -12.36 6.25 7.57
C GLU A 493 -12.93 7.19 6.51
N VAL A 494 -14.25 7.21 6.30
CA VAL A 494 -14.90 8.06 5.29
C VAL A 494 -15.54 9.26 5.98
N ASP A 495 -15.11 10.47 5.59
CA ASP A 495 -15.65 11.71 6.15
C ASP A 495 -17.10 11.95 5.69
N LEU A 496 -17.36 11.92 4.37
CA LEU A 496 -18.67 12.21 3.79
C LEU A 496 -18.94 11.33 2.57
N PHE A 497 -20.14 10.77 2.52
CA PHE A 497 -20.74 10.22 1.30
C PHE A 497 -22.24 10.50 1.32
N ASN A 498 -22.88 10.58 0.15
CA ASN A 498 -24.28 10.98 0.03
C ASN A 498 -25.16 9.89 -0.58
N LEU A 499 -24.59 9.05 -1.43
CA LEU A 499 -25.30 8.00 -2.16
C LEU A 499 -24.62 6.67 -1.90
N MET A 500 -25.37 5.67 -1.45
CA MET A 500 -24.85 4.30 -1.27
C MET A 500 -25.41 3.36 -2.32
N VAL A 501 -24.53 2.52 -2.86
CA VAL A 501 -24.85 1.47 -3.83
C VAL A 501 -24.20 0.15 -3.37
N LEU A 502 -25.01 -0.90 -3.29
CA LEU A 502 -24.56 -2.26 -3.03
C LEU A 502 -24.68 -3.09 -4.31
N THR A 503 -23.60 -3.74 -4.73
CA THR A 503 -23.64 -4.62 -5.91
C THR A 503 -24.25 -5.99 -5.56
N PRO A 504 -24.90 -6.69 -6.51
CA PRO A 504 -25.60 -7.95 -6.25
C PRO A 504 -24.70 -9.18 -6.05
N ASP A 505 -23.37 -9.02 -5.90
CA ASP A 505 -22.40 -10.11 -5.83
C ASP A 505 -22.19 -10.72 -4.44
N ALA A 506 -23.21 -10.73 -3.59
CA ALA A 506 -23.16 -11.35 -2.27
C ALA A 506 -23.48 -12.86 -2.31
N SER A 507 -23.07 -13.58 -1.27
CA SER A 507 -23.49 -14.98 -1.02
C SER A 507 -24.94 -15.08 -0.56
N VAL A 508 -25.51 -13.95 -0.11
CA VAL A 508 -26.93 -13.76 0.19
C VAL A 508 -27.57 -12.88 -0.89
N SER A 509 -28.89 -12.91 -0.98
CA SER A 509 -29.63 -11.95 -1.81
C SER A 509 -29.36 -10.52 -1.34
N VAL A 510 -29.00 -9.61 -2.26
CA VAL A 510 -28.72 -8.20 -1.93
C VAL A 510 -29.91 -7.52 -1.25
N GLN A 511 -31.13 -8.00 -1.51
CA GLN A 511 -32.36 -7.50 -0.89
C GLN A 511 -32.36 -7.67 0.63
N SER A 512 -31.75 -8.72 1.18
CA SER A 512 -31.67 -8.89 2.64
C SER A 512 -30.70 -7.93 3.31
N LEU A 513 -29.80 -7.30 2.55
CA LEU A 513 -28.81 -6.34 3.04
C LEU A 513 -29.36 -4.91 3.15
N TYR A 514 -30.44 -4.59 2.42
CA TYR A 514 -30.97 -3.23 2.33
C TYR A 514 -31.47 -2.67 3.67
N ALA A 515 -32.02 -3.51 4.55
CA ALA A 515 -32.47 -3.07 5.87
C ALA A 515 -31.32 -2.45 6.67
N ASN A 516 -30.23 -3.19 6.89
CA ASN A 516 -29.05 -2.69 7.60
C ASN A 516 -28.39 -1.52 6.86
N ALA A 517 -28.28 -1.60 5.53
CA ALA A 517 -27.71 -0.53 4.72
C ALA A 517 -28.48 0.79 4.85
N SER A 518 -29.82 0.73 4.90
CA SER A 518 -30.67 1.91 5.06
C SER A 518 -30.56 2.53 6.46
N VAL A 519 -30.42 1.70 7.51
CA VAL A 519 -30.15 2.17 8.88
C VAL A 519 -28.79 2.87 8.95
N PHE A 520 -27.77 2.28 8.31
CA PHE A 520 -26.45 2.90 8.23
C PHE A 520 -26.49 4.23 7.47
N CYS A 521 -27.17 4.28 6.32
CA CYS A 521 -27.39 5.50 5.55
C CYS A 521 -28.09 6.57 6.39
N ARG A 522 -29.11 6.22 7.18
CA ARG A 522 -29.77 7.16 8.10
C ARG A 522 -28.80 7.80 9.08
N ASN A 523 -27.99 6.97 9.75
CA ASN A 523 -27.05 7.46 10.76
C ASN A 523 -25.95 8.36 10.14
N ARG A 524 -25.60 8.12 8.87
CA ARG A 524 -24.62 8.90 8.11
C ARG A 524 -25.23 10.03 7.26
N ARG A 525 -26.54 10.27 7.36
CA ARG A 525 -27.30 11.23 6.52
C ARG A 525 -27.09 11.02 5.01
N ALA A 526 -26.91 9.77 4.58
CA ALA A 526 -26.76 9.34 3.19
C ALA A 526 -28.04 8.68 2.66
N PHE A 527 -28.12 8.43 1.36
CA PHE A 527 -29.30 7.89 0.70
C PHE A 527 -28.97 6.58 -0.06
N LEU A 528 -29.75 5.52 0.19
CA LEU A 528 -29.56 4.21 -0.41
C LEU A 528 -30.30 4.09 -1.74
N LEU A 529 -29.57 3.72 -2.80
CA LEU A 529 -30.14 3.43 -4.12
C LEU A 529 -30.18 1.91 -4.32
N MET A 530 -31.39 1.37 -4.50
CA MET A 530 -31.63 -0.07 -4.54
C MET A 530 -31.97 -0.55 -5.94
N ASP A 531 -31.43 -1.71 -6.28
CA ASP A 531 -31.71 -2.43 -7.51
C ASP A 531 -32.92 -3.36 -7.37
N PRO A 532 -33.63 -3.62 -8.48
CA PRO A 532 -34.83 -4.44 -8.43
C PRO A 532 -34.46 -5.92 -8.27
N PRO A 533 -35.25 -6.72 -7.53
CA PRO A 533 -35.10 -8.16 -7.49
C PRO A 533 -35.20 -8.80 -8.88
N ASP A 534 -34.37 -9.81 -9.17
CA ASP A 534 -34.42 -10.55 -10.45
C ASP A 534 -35.76 -11.23 -10.71
N ALA A 535 -36.49 -11.56 -9.64
CA ALA A 535 -37.81 -12.17 -9.69
C ALA A 535 -38.90 -11.21 -10.22
N TRP A 536 -38.64 -9.91 -10.32
CA TRP A 536 -39.59 -8.95 -10.88
C TRP A 536 -39.57 -9.03 -12.41
N THR A 537 -40.49 -9.82 -12.96
CA THR A 537 -40.60 -10.04 -14.41
C THR A 537 -41.54 -9.06 -15.12
N ASP A 538 -42.49 -8.45 -14.39
CA ASP A 538 -43.47 -7.51 -14.92
C ASP A 538 -43.92 -6.49 -13.84
N ALA A 539 -44.79 -5.56 -14.25
CA ALA A 539 -45.30 -4.49 -13.40
C ALA A 539 -46.20 -4.98 -12.24
N GLN A 540 -46.95 -6.05 -12.40
CA GLN A 540 -47.85 -6.57 -11.36
C GLN A 540 -47.06 -7.28 -10.26
N ILE A 541 -46.09 -8.11 -10.65
CA ILE A 541 -45.20 -8.79 -9.71
C ILE A 541 -44.37 -7.76 -8.93
N ALA A 542 -43.84 -6.73 -9.59
CA ALA A 542 -43.10 -5.66 -8.93
C ALA A 542 -43.98 -4.83 -7.97
N SER A 543 -45.20 -4.46 -8.40
CA SER A 543 -46.16 -3.71 -7.59
C SER A 543 -46.54 -4.41 -6.28
N THR A 544 -46.65 -5.74 -6.30
CA THR A 544 -46.95 -6.53 -5.10
C THR A 544 -45.69 -6.85 -4.31
N GLY A 545 -44.61 -7.21 -5.02
CA GLY A 545 -43.34 -7.67 -4.46
C GLY A 545 -42.54 -6.57 -3.76
N VAL A 546 -42.75 -5.29 -4.07
CA VAL A 546 -42.10 -4.16 -3.37
C VAL A 546 -42.39 -4.16 -1.87
N ASN A 547 -43.53 -4.70 -1.44
CA ASN A 547 -43.85 -4.82 -0.02
C ASN A 547 -42.89 -5.74 0.73
N ALA A 548 -42.28 -6.73 0.08
CA ALA A 548 -41.30 -7.62 0.70
C ALA A 548 -39.96 -6.93 0.98
N LEU A 549 -39.69 -5.78 0.35
CA LEU A 549 -38.47 -4.99 0.57
C LEU A 549 -38.59 -4.02 1.76
N ARG A 550 -39.80 -3.76 2.25
CA ARG A 550 -40.07 -2.73 3.27
C ARG A 550 -39.78 -3.14 4.73
N PRO A 551 -39.93 -4.41 5.16
CA PRO A 551 -39.65 -4.80 6.54
C PRO A 551 -38.21 -4.46 6.96
N GLY A 552 -38.06 -3.73 8.07
CA GLY A 552 -36.75 -3.31 8.60
C GLY A 552 -36.05 -2.19 7.82
N LEU A 553 -36.60 -1.76 6.69
CA LEU A 553 -36.02 -0.70 5.86
C LEU A 553 -36.36 0.69 6.43
N VAL A 554 -35.36 1.58 6.46
CA VAL A 554 -35.59 3.02 6.63
C VAL A 554 -36.06 3.59 5.29
N LYS A 555 -37.39 3.66 5.13
CA LYS A 555 -38.06 3.88 3.86
C LYS A 555 -37.80 5.25 3.23
N ASP A 556 -37.70 6.30 4.04
CA ASP A 556 -37.47 7.67 3.58
C ASP A 556 -36.02 7.92 3.14
N TYR A 557 -35.07 7.04 3.50
CA TYR A 557 -33.65 7.10 3.14
C TYR A 557 -33.28 6.15 2.00
N SER A 558 -34.26 5.57 1.31
CA SER A 558 -34.03 4.56 0.29
C SER A 558 -34.98 4.72 -0.90
N ALA A 559 -34.57 4.27 -2.07
CA ALA A 559 -35.41 4.22 -3.27
C ALA A 559 -35.03 3.02 -4.15
N VAL A 560 -36.05 2.36 -4.72
CA VAL A 560 -35.86 1.27 -5.69
C VAL A 560 -36.10 1.75 -7.13
N PHE A 561 -35.30 1.26 -8.07
CA PHE A 561 -35.40 1.57 -9.49
C PHE A 561 -35.61 0.30 -10.31
N PHE A 562 -36.56 0.31 -11.24
CA PHE A 562 -36.96 -0.85 -12.03
C PHE A 562 -37.20 -0.43 -13.49
N PRO A 563 -36.76 -1.17 -14.52
CA PRO A 563 -36.15 -2.48 -14.50
C PRO A 563 -34.62 -2.45 -14.48
N GLN A 564 -34.02 -3.63 -14.53
CA GLN A 564 -32.61 -3.77 -14.87
C GLN A 564 -32.33 -3.15 -16.25
N ILE A 565 -31.19 -2.50 -16.35
CA ILE A 565 -30.69 -1.85 -17.57
C ILE A 565 -29.79 -2.82 -18.33
N THR A 566 -29.81 -2.74 -19.65
CA THR A 566 -28.94 -3.53 -20.53
C THR A 566 -27.76 -2.67 -20.98
N ILE A 567 -26.54 -3.15 -20.76
CA ILE A 567 -25.29 -2.53 -21.22
C ILE A 567 -24.62 -3.38 -22.31
N ASP A 568 -23.79 -2.74 -23.12
CA ASP A 568 -22.86 -3.43 -24.02
C ASP A 568 -21.52 -3.67 -23.31
N GLU A 569 -21.08 -4.92 -23.29
CA GLU A 569 -19.80 -5.33 -22.73
C GLU A 569 -19.05 -6.12 -23.79
N ASN A 570 -18.21 -5.43 -24.58
CA ASN A 570 -17.44 -6.00 -25.69
C ASN A 570 -18.30 -6.76 -26.70
N GLY A 571 -19.45 -6.19 -27.08
CA GLY A 571 -20.42 -6.81 -27.99
C GLY A 571 -21.39 -7.81 -27.34
N LEU A 572 -21.24 -8.09 -26.04
CA LEU A 572 -22.18 -8.91 -25.27
C LEU A 572 -23.18 -8.02 -24.52
N LYS A 573 -24.47 -8.31 -24.70
CA LYS A 573 -25.53 -7.62 -23.96
C LYS A 573 -25.67 -8.21 -22.56
N LYS A 574 -25.47 -7.40 -21.52
CA LYS A 574 -25.62 -7.81 -20.13
C LYS A 574 -26.65 -6.96 -19.39
N ASN A 575 -27.54 -7.60 -18.64
CA ASN A 575 -28.49 -6.92 -17.76
C ASN A 575 -27.88 -6.72 -16.37
N ILE A 576 -27.98 -5.51 -15.83
CA ILE A 576 -27.47 -5.15 -14.51
C ILE A 576 -28.43 -4.19 -13.79
N GLY A 577 -28.22 -4.03 -12.48
CA GLY A 577 -28.95 -3.06 -11.67
C GLY A 577 -28.72 -1.61 -12.13
N PRO A 578 -29.74 -0.75 -12.13
CA PRO A 578 -29.60 0.65 -12.51
C PRO A 578 -28.96 1.56 -11.46
N SER A 579 -28.79 1.13 -10.20
CA SER A 579 -28.42 2.00 -9.08
C SER A 579 -27.13 2.81 -9.32
N GLY A 580 -26.11 2.21 -9.98
CA GLY A 580 -24.88 2.92 -10.35
C GLY A 580 -25.11 4.04 -11.38
N ALA A 581 -25.94 3.79 -12.41
CA ALA A 581 -26.30 4.80 -13.39
C ALA A 581 -27.15 5.93 -12.78
N ILE A 582 -28.08 5.57 -11.90
CA ILE A 582 -28.93 6.51 -11.15
C ILE A 582 -28.10 7.37 -10.21
N ALA A 583 -27.11 6.80 -9.52
CA ALA A 583 -26.20 7.57 -8.68
C ALA A 583 -25.45 8.65 -9.48
N GLY A 584 -24.98 8.30 -10.69
CA GLY A 584 -24.33 9.24 -11.59
C GLY A 584 -25.31 10.30 -12.10
N LEU A 585 -26.52 9.90 -12.47
CA LEU A 585 -27.57 10.82 -12.91
C LEU A 585 -27.97 11.83 -11.82
N CYS A 586 -28.04 11.38 -10.55
CA CYS A 586 -28.20 12.27 -9.40
C CYS A 586 -27.05 13.29 -9.35
N ALA A 587 -25.79 12.87 -9.45
CA ALA A 587 -24.64 13.78 -9.47
C ALA A 587 -24.70 14.82 -10.61
N ARG A 588 -25.09 14.38 -11.81
CA ARG A 588 -25.27 15.25 -12.97
C ARG A 588 -26.41 16.25 -12.79
N THR A 589 -27.51 15.81 -12.19
CA THR A 589 -28.65 16.69 -11.90
C THR A 589 -28.29 17.71 -10.83
N ASP A 590 -27.66 17.27 -9.75
CA ASP A 590 -27.27 18.13 -8.64
C ASP A 590 -26.30 19.23 -9.08
N SER A 591 -25.28 18.89 -9.87
CA SER A 591 -24.28 19.85 -10.36
C SER A 591 -24.84 20.88 -11.34
N THR A 592 -25.90 20.54 -12.08
CA THR A 592 -26.49 21.43 -13.10
C THR A 592 -27.73 22.18 -12.63
N ARG A 593 -28.51 21.60 -11.71
CA ARG A 593 -29.84 22.09 -11.32
C ARG A 593 -30.07 22.14 -9.80
N GLY A 594 -29.11 21.69 -9.00
CA GLY A 594 -29.23 21.60 -7.54
C GLY A 594 -29.93 20.32 -7.08
N VAL A 595 -29.63 19.91 -5.84
CA VAL A 595 -30.12 18.66 -5.22
C VAL A 595 -31.65 18.61 -5.06
N TRP A 596 -32.31 19.77 -5.06
CA TRP A 596 -33.76 19.93 -4.99
C TRP A 596 -34.47 19.60 -6.31
N LYS A 597 -33.74 19.45 -7.42
CA LYS A 597 -34.32 19.03 -8.69
C LYS A 597 -34.40 17.50 -8.75
N ALA A 598 -35.58 16.98 -9.10
CA ALA A 598 -35.74 15.55 -9.37
C ALA A 598 -34.86 15.10 -10.54
N ALA A 599 -34.07 14.06 -10.32
CA ALA A 599 -33.27 13.35 -11.31
C ALA A 599 -34.14 12.41 -12.18
N ALA A 600 -35.28 12.90 -12.66
CA ALA A 600 -36.27 12.16 -13.42
C ALA A 600 -36.97 13.07 -14.45
N GLY A 601 -37.56 12.45 -15.47
CA GLY A 601 -38.26 13.12 -16.56
C GLY A 601 -37.55 12.96 -17.90
N THR A 602 -37.96 13.74 -18.90
CA THR A 602 -37.45 13.61 -20.28
C THR A 602 -35.98 13.99 -20.42
N GLU A 603 -35.46 14.85 -19.53
CA GLU A 603 -34.06 15.27 -19.51
C GLU A 603 -33.15 14.30 -18.72
N ALA A 604 -33.70 13.25 -18.12
CA ALA A 604 -32.99 12.35 -17.22
C ALA A 604 -32.50 11.08 -17.93
N ASP A 605 -31.75 11.27 -19.02
CA ASP A 605 -31.21 10.19 -19.87
C ASP A 605 -30.14 9.34 -19.14
N LEU A 606 -30.07 8.05 -19.45
CA LEU A 606 -29.04 7.15 -18.93
C LEU A 606 -27.99 6.87 -20.01
N ARG A 607 -26.76 7.28 -19.73
CA ARG A 607 -25.59 7.10 -20.60
C ARG A 607 -24.95 5.74 -20.36
N GLY A 608 -24.44 5.13 -21.43
CA GLY A 608 -23.86 3.79 -21.40
C GLY A 608 -24.90 2.66 -21.34
N VAL A 609 -26.19 2.96 -21.51
CA VAL A 609 -27.29 2.00 -21.50
C VAL A 609 -27.85 1.84 -22.91
N ILE A 610 -27.98 0.59 -23.37
CA ILE A 610 -28.44 0.25 -24.74
C ILE A 610 -29.86 -0.34 -24.76
N GLY A 611 -30.41 -0.69 -23.60
CA GLY A 611 -31.73 -1.31 -23.50
C GLY A 611 -32.22 -1.44 -22.07
N LEU A 612 -33.41 -2.01 -21.94
CA LEU A 612 -34.04 -2.36 -20.66
C LEU A 612 -34.46 -3.82 -20.72
N LYS A 613 -34.33 -4.53 -19.59
CA LYS A 613 -34.77 -5.93 -19.49
C LYS A 613 -36.27 -6.07 -19.69
N GLN A 614 -37.04 -5.09 -19.21
CA GLN A 614 -38.48 -4.96 -19.46
C GLN A 614 -38.80 -3.58 -20.01
N ARG A 615 -39.86 -3.49 -20.83
CA ARG A 615 -40.40 -2.22 -21.32
C ARG A 615 -41.74 -1.98 -20.64
N PHE A 616 -42.00 -0.73 -20.24
CA PHE A 616 -43.25 -0.36 -19.58
C PHE A 616 -44.06 0.64 -20.40
N SER A 617 -45.34 0.31 -20.57
CA SER A 617 -46.39 1.22 -21.02
C SER A 617 -46.76 2.24 -19.94
N ASP A 618 -47.54 3.26 -20.32
CA ASP A 618 -48.04 4.26 -19.36
C ASP A 618 -48.98 3.63 -18.32
N GLY A 619 -49.79 2.65 -18.72
CA GLY A 619 -50.69 1.92 -17.82
C GLY A 619 -49.93 1.11 -16.77
N GLU A 620 -48.88 0.40 -17.17
CA GLU A 620 -48.03 -0.37 -16.24
C GLU A 620 -47.27 0.55 -15.28
N ASN A 621 -46.75 1.68 -15.78
CA ASN A 621 -46.15 2.70 -14.94
C ASN A 621 -47.16 3.28 -13.94
N GLY A 622 -48.42 3.46 -14.35
CA GLY A 622 -49.52 3.90 -13.50
C GLY A 622 -49.82 2.98 -12.33
N VAL A 623 -49.45 1.69 -12.41
CA VAL A 623 -49.57 0.73 -11.31
C VAL A 623 -48.35 0.79 -10.38
N LEU A 624 -47.14 0.93 -10.95
CA LEU A 624 -45.88 0.92 -10.20
C LEU A 624 -45.62 2.21 -9.40
N ASN A 625 -45.94 3.35 -10.00
CA ASN A 625 -45.59 4.65 -9.45
C ASN A 625 -46.31 4.96 -8.12
N PRO A 626 -47.62 4.66 -7.94
CA PRO A 626 -48.28 4.75 -6.63
C PRO A 626 -47.67 3.86 -5.56
N ARG A 627 -46.96 2.79 -5.94
CA ARG A 627 -46.28 1.86 -5.03
C ARG A 627 -44.83 2.24 -4.72
N ALA A 628 -44.40 3.45 -5.10
CA ALA A 628 -43.03 3.93 -4.91
C ALA A 628 -41.95 3.10 -5.64
N VAL A 629 -42.31 2.47 -6.76
CA VAL A 629 -41.33 1.84 -7.67
C VAL A 629 -40.97 2.82 -8.77
N ASN A 630 -39.72 3.30 -8.79
CA ASN A 630 -39.27 4.26 -9.80
C ASN A 630 -38.96 3.56 -11.11
N THR A 631 -39.68 3.91 -12.17
CA THR A 631 -39.51 3.23 -13.46
C THR A 631 -38.43 3.89 -14.33
N ILE A 632 -37.66 3.08 -15.04
CA ILE A 632 -36.81 3.51 -16.15
C ILE A 632 -37.51 3.12 -17.44
N ARG A 633 -37.59 4.05 -18.39
CA ARG A 633 -38.43 3.90 -19.58
C ARG A 633 -37.71 4.33 -20.85
N ILE A 634 -38.20 3.84 -21.97
CA ILE A 634 -37.69 4.18 -23.31
C ILE A 634 -38.66 5.18 -23.93
N PHE A 635 -38.13 6.32 -24.35
CA PHE A 635 -38.83 7.34 -25.12
C PHE A 635 -38.05 7.61 -26.42
N PRO A 636 -38.63 8.35 -27.38
CA PRO A 636 -37.93 8.72 -28.62
C PRO A 636 -36.60 9.46 -28.38
N ASN A 637 -36.46 10.15 -27.25
CA ASN A 637 -35.26 10.90 -26.87
C ASN A 637 -34.23 10.06 -26.08
N GLY A 638 -34.50 8.77 -25.81
CA GLY A 638 -33.57 7.86 -25.16
C GLY A 638 -34.18 7.04 -24.02
N ILE A 639 -33.30 6.37 -23.27
CA ILE A 639 -33.66 5.63 -22.06
C ILE A 639 -33.52 6.59 -20.88
N VAL A 640 -34.59 6.82 -20.14
CA VAL A 640 -34.66 7.86 -19.10
C VAL A 640 -35.17 7.31 -17.77
N ASN A 641 -34.73 7.91 -16.66
CA ASN A 641 -35.38 7.70 -15.37
C ASN A 641 -36.71 8.47 -15.31
N TRP A 642 -37.79 7.77 -14.95
CA TRP A 642 -39.16 8.28 -14.95
C TRP A 642 -39.83 8.23 -13.56
N GLY A 643 -39.05 8.06 -12.49
CA GLY A 643 -39.53 8.09 -11.11
C GLY A 643 -38.57 8.80 -10.15
N ALA A 644 -39.13 9.41 -9.09
CA ALA A 644 -38.36 10.10 -8.06
C ALA A 644 -38.98 9.97 -6.65
N ARG A 645 -39.63 8.85 -6.36
CA ARG A 645 -40.22 8.53 -5.04
C ARG A 645 -39.24 7.77 -4.15
N THR A 646 -39.26 8.05 -2.86
CA THR A 646 -38.60 7.22 -1.83
C THR A 646 -39.44 5.96 -1.57
N MET A 647 -38.91 4.99 -0.84
CA MET A 647 -39.68 3.80 -0.42
C MET A 647 -40.82 4.14 0.55
N ASP A 648 -40.82 5.35 1.13
CA ASP A 648 -41.91 5.89 1.94
C ASP A 648 -42.93 6.68 1.12
N GLY A 649 -42.70 6.82 -0.19
CA GLY A 649 -43.55 7.56 -1.11
C GLY A 649 -44.70 6.76 -1.72
N ASP A 650 -45.06 5.61 -1.16
CA ASP A 650 -46.28 4.88 -1.52
C ASP A 650 -47.49 5.77 -1.25
N ASP A 651 -48.45 5.82 -2.17
CA ASP A 651 -49.64 6.65 -2.02
C ASP A 651 -50.53 6.18 -0.84
N GLY A 652 -50.37 4.94 -0.37
CA GLY A 652 -50.98 4.44 0.87
C GLY A 652 -50.32 4.96 2.15
N PHE A 653 -49.17 5.66 2.06
CA PHE A 653 -48.50 6.28 3.21
C PHE A 653 -48.68 7.79 3.20
N ALA A 654 -48.84 8.38 4.38
CA ALA A 654 -48.79 9.82 4.58
C ALA A 654 -47.35 10.20 4.98
N SER A 655 -46.51 10.54 4.00
CA SER A 655 -45.10 10.89 4.21
C SER A 655 -44.75 12.25 3.63
N GLU A 656 -44.13 13.10 4.45
CA GLU A 656 -43.52 14.37 4.04
C GLU A 656 -42.30 14.14 3.12
N TYR A 657 -41.61 13.01 3.27
CA TYR A 657 -40.43 12.62 2.51
C TYR A 657 -40.75 11.69 1.33
N LYS A 658 -41.93 11.85 0.73
CA LYS A 658 -42.40 11.07 -0.42
C LYS A 658 -41.46 11.08 -1.62
N TYR A 659 -40.74 12.19 -1.84
CA TYR A 659 -39.89 12.39 -3.02
C TYR A 659 -38.40 12.46 -2.68
N ILE A 660 -37.59 11.78 -3.49
CA ILE A 660 -36.13 11.74 -3.40
C ILE A 660 -35.50 13.15 -3.33
N PRO A 661 -35.82 14.12 -4.21
CA PRO A 661 -35.22 15.46 -4.13
C PRO A 661 -35.54 16.19 -2.82
N ILE A 662 -36.69 15.91 -2.19
CA ILE A 662 -37.06 16.55 -0.92
C ILE A 662 -36.22 15.97 0.22
N ARG A 663 -36.13 14.64 0.31
CA ARG A 663 -35.26 13.99 1.31
C ARG A 663 -33.82 14.39 1.10
N ARG A 664 -33.29 14.34 -0.12
CA ARG A 664 -31.88 14.67 -0.41
C ARG A 664 -31.57 16.14 -0.12
N LEU A 665 -32.51 17.07 -0.36
CA LEU A 665 -32.38 18.47 0.06
C LEU A 665 -32.33 18.59 1.58
N ALA A 666 -33.21 17.91 2.32
CA ALA A 666 -33.20 17.89 3.78
C ALA A 666 -31.85 17.38 4.32
N LEU A 667 -31.37 16.24 3.82
CA LEU A 667 -30.07 15.67 4.21
C LEU A 667 -28.90 16.62 3.95
N PHE A 668 -28.90 17.29 2.80
CA PHE A 668 -27.89 18.28 2.46
C PHE A 668 -27.90 19.48 3.43
N ILE A 669 -29.08 19.99 3.79
CA ILE A 669 -29.23 21.07 4.77
C ILE A 669 -28.78 20.61 6.15
N GLU A 670 -29.29 19.47 6.63
CA GLU A 670 -28.94 18.87 7.93
C GLU A 670 -27.42 18.73 8.10
N GLU A 671 -26.74 18.13 7.11
CA GLU A 671 -25.29 17.91 7.17
C GLU A 671 -24.48 19.21 7.07
N SER A 672 -24.90 20.15 6.22
CA SER A 672 -24.25 21.46 6.09
C SER A 672 -24.35 22.27 7.38
N LEU A 673 -25.54 22.28 8.00
CA LEU A 673 -25.75 22.96 9.28
C LEU A 673 -25.01 22.26 10.41
N TYR A 674 -25.03 20.93 10.47
CA TYR A 674 -24.29 20.17 11.49
C TYR A 674 -22.78 20.50 11.48
N ARG A 675 -22.16 20.56 10.30
CA ARG A 675 -20.74 20.93 10.17
C ARG A 675 -20.51 22.42 10.44
N GLY A 676 -21.37 23.29 9.89
CA GLY A 676 -21.25 24.74 10.01
C GLY A 676 -21.47 25.28 11.42
N LEU A 677 -22.18 24.54 12.28
CA LEU A 677 -22.50 24.93 13.65
C LEU A 677 -21.57 24.33 14.71
N LYS A 678 -20.53 23.55 14.34
CA LYS A 678 -19.60 22.93 15.32
C LYS A 678 -18.96 23.91 16.31
N TRP A 679 -18.80 25.18 15.93
CA TRP A 679 -18.24 26.20 16.80
C TRP A 679 -19.11 26.55 18.01
N VAL A 680 -20.42 26.28 17.95
CA VAL A 680 -21.39 26.59 19.02
C VAL A 680 -21.14 25.78 20.30
N VAL A 681 -20.44 24.64 20.25
CA VAL A 681 -20.26 23.70 21.38
C VAL A 681 -19.59 24.32 22.62
N PHE A 682 -18.87 25.44 22.48
CA PHE A 682 -18.12 26.06 23.58
C PHE A 682 -18.45 27.55 23.77
N GLU A 683 -19.55 28.02 23.20
CA GLU A 683 -19.98 29.41 23.35
C GLU A 683 -20.97 29.54 24.52
N PRO A 684 -21.04 30.70 25.20
CA PRO A 684 -22.03 30.93 26.24
C PRO A 684 -23.45 30.71 25.73
N ASN A 685 -24.24 29.88 26.44
CA ASN A 685 -25.61 29.54 26.05
C ASN A 685 -26.61 30.66 26.39
N ASP A 686 -26.51 31.78 25.65
CA ASP A 686 -27.34 32.98 25.84
C ASP A 686 -27.82 33.61 24.50
N GLU A 687 -28.61 34.68 24.60
CA GLU A 687 -29.24 35.33 23.44
C GLU A 687 -28.24 35.84 22.38
N PRO A 688 -27.07 36.41 22.73
CA PRO A 688 -25.99 36.68 21.77
C PRO A 688 -25.62 35.48 20.89
N LEU A 689 -25.45 34.28 21.46
CA LEU A 689 -25.19 33.07 20.69
C LEU A 689 -26.36 32.73 19.75
N TYR A 690 -27.60 32.81 20.26
CA TYR A 690 -28.80 32.52 19.47
C TYR A 690 -28.95 33.46 18.28
N ALA A 691 -28.66 34.75 18.46
CA ALA A 691 -28.65 35.74 17.40
C ALA A 691 -27.62 35.40 16.31
N GLN A 692 -26.40 34.98 16.70
CA GLN A 692 -25.37 34.56 15.74
C GLN A 692 -25.80 33.30 14.97
N ILE A 693 -26.42 32.33 15.63
CA ILE A 693 -26.96 31.13 14.99
C ILE A 693 -28.03 31.51 13.96
N ARG A 694 -29.03 32.32 14.35
CA ARG A 694 -30.09 32.77 13.45
C ARG A 694 -29.53 33.51 12.24
N LEU A 695 -28.52 34.34 12.44
CA LEU A 695 -27.87 35.08 11.35
C LEU A 695 -27.12 34.15 10.39
N ASN A 696 -26.29 33.24 10.90
CA ASN A 696 -25.47 32.34 10.08
C ASN A 696 -26.31 31.30 9.31
N VAL A 697 -27.25 30.65 10.01
CA VAL A 697 -28.19 29.70 9.40
C VAL A 697 -29.14 30.44 8.45
N GLY A 698 -29.62 31.61 8.84
CA GLY A 698 -30.48 32.46 8.01
C GLY A 698 -29.80 32.86 6.70
N ALA A 699 -28.52 33.24 6.73
CA ALA A 699 -27.75 33.56 5.53
C ALA A 699 -27.57 32.35 4.59
N PHE A 700 -27.30 31.16 5.14
CA PHE A 700 -27.20 29.93 4.36
C PHE A 700 -28.52 29.58 3.67
N MET A 701 -29.62 29.56 4.42
CA MET A 701 -30.96 29.29 3.87
C MET A 701 -31.38 30.36 2.85
N HIS A 702 -31.02 31.63 3.07
CA HIS A 702 -31.26 32.70 2.12
C HIS A 702 -30.54 32.46 0.78
N ASN A 703 -29.29 31.98 0.82
CA ASN A 703 -28.55 31.67 -0.39
C ASN A 703 -29.22 30.54 -1.18
N LEU A 704 -29.73 29.50 -0.51
CA LEU A 704 -30.51 28.43 -1.16
C LEU A 704 -31.81 28.94 -1.76
N PHE A 705 -32.52 29.84 -1.05
CA PHE A 705 -33.70 30.52 -1.58
C PHE A 705 -33.38 31.28 -2.87
N ARG A 706 -32.28 32.04 -2.91
CA ARG A 706 -31.84 32.78 -4.10
C ARG A 706 -31.46 31.87 -5.28
N GLN A 707 -31.03 30.64 -5.00
CA GLN A 707 -30.76 29.61 -6.00
C GLN A 707 -32.03 28.88 -6.47
N GLY A 708 -33.19 29.19 -5.90
CA GLY A 708 -34.47 28.58 -6.26
C GLY A 708 -34.70 27.20 -5.63
N ALA A 709 -34.04 26.90 -4.51
CA ALA A 709 -34.18 25.61 -3.82
C ALA A 709 -35.55 25.41 -3.14
N PHE A 710 -36.21 26.51 -2.80
CA PHE A 710 -37.46 26.52 -2.03
C PHE A 710 -38.62 27.09 -2.84
N GLN A 711 -39.83 26.66 -2.50
CA GLN A 711 -41.07 27.26 -2.99
C GLN A 711 -41.34 28.58 -2.25
N GLY A 712 -41.89 29.56 -2.95
CA GLY A 712 -42.29 30.86 -2.37
C GLY A 712 -41.62 32.04 -3.05
N GLN A 713 -42.31 33.19 -3.12
CA GLN A 713 -41.74 34.40 -3.73
C GLN A 713 -40.98 35.27 -2.70
N LYS A 714 -41.27 35.09 -1.42
CA LYS A 714 -40.65 35.85 -0.32
C LYS A 714 -39.92 34.89 0.61
N PRO A 715 -38.76 35.28 1.18
CA PRO A 715 -38.00 34.43 2.10
C PRO A 715 -38.85 33.84 3.23
N LYS A 716 -39.73 34.64 3.84
CA LYS A 716 -40.61 34.23 4.95
C LYS A 716 -41.63 33.13 4.59
N ASP A 717 -41.96 32.99 3.31
CA ASP A 717 -42.89 31.97 2.81
C ASP A 717 -42.12 30.70 2.38
N ALA A 718 -40.79 30.79 2.31
CA ALA A 718 -39.91 29.77 1.77
C ALA A 718 -39.06 29.05 2.83
N TYR A 719 -38.61 29.76 3.85
CA TYR A 719 -37.89 29.18 4.98
C TYR A 719 -38.06 30.03 6.25
N PHE A 720 -37.84 29.40 7.40
CA PHE A 720 -37.67 30.10 8.67
C PHE A 720 -36.53 29.47 9.48
N VAL A 721 -35.91 30.28 10.33
CA VAL A 721 -34.89 29.85 11.28
C VAL A 721 -35.29 30.41 12.64
N LYS A 722 -35.48 29.53 13.61
CA LYS A 722 -35.85 29.88 14.97
C LYS A 722 -34.88 29.27 15.96
N CYS A 723 -34.34 30.10 16.84
CA CYS A 723 -33.46 29.72 17.93
C CYS A 723 -33.61 30.81 18.97
N ASP A 724 -34.42 30.59 19.99
CA ASP A 724 -34.77 31.59 21.00
C ASP A 724 -35.22 30.88 22.29
N THR A 725 -35.76 31.63 23.25
CA THR A 725 -36.28 31.06 24.50
C THR A 725 -37.54 30.21 24.32
N GLU A 726 -38.22 30.29 23.16
CA GLU A 726 -39.35 29.41 22.85
C GLU A 726 -38.87 28.06 22.31
N THR A 727 -37.75 28.02 21.58
CA THR A 727 -37.14 26.75 21.14
C THR A 727 -36.27 26.12 22.21
N THR A 728 -35.57 26.92 23.02
CA THR A 728 -34.63 26.48 24.06
C THR A 728 -35.14 26.89 25.44
N THR A 729 -35.70 25.94 26.19
CA THR A 729 -36.31 26.20 27.49
C THR A 729 -35.26 26.46 28.58
N GLN A 730 -35.67 26.95 29.76
CA GLN A 730 -34.74 27.10 30.89
C GLN A 730 -34.10 25.77 31.30
N ASN A 731 -34.85 24.66 31.22
CA ASN A 731 -34.30 23.34 31.51
C ASN A 731 -33.23 22.92 30.49
N ASP A 732 -33.49 23.18 29.20
CA ASP A 732 -32.50 22.94 28.14
C ASP A 732 -31.23 23.75 28.38
N ARG A 733 -31.36 25.04 28.72
CA ARG A 733 -30.21 25.90 29.05
C ARG A 733 -29.40 25.37 30.23
N ASN A 734 -30.07 24.90 31.29
CA ASN A 734 -29.40 24.31 32.45
C ASN A 734 -28.63 23.02 32.10
N LEU A 735 -29.13 22.25 31.13
CA LEU A 735 -28.49 21.06 30.57
C LEU A 735 -27.44 21.41 29.49
N GLY A 736 -27.19 22.69 29.22
CA GLY A 736 -26.29 23.14 28.17
C GLY A 736 -26.83 22.93 26.76
N ILE A 737 -28.12 22.66 26.58
CA ILE A 737 -28.72 22.36 25.28
C ILE A 737 -29.16 23.65 24.58
N VAL A 738 -28.95 23.72 23.26
CA VAL A 738 -29.47 24.73 22.33
C VAL A 738 -30.30 24.03 21.26
N ASN A 739 -31.55 24.45 21.09
CA ASN A 739 -32.47 23.89 20.08
C ASN A 739 -32.69 24.90 18.95
N ILE A 740 -32.42 24.47 17.73
CA ILE A 740 -32.52 25.27 16.50
C ILE A 740 -33.55 24.61 15.60
N TRP A 741 -34.61 25.35 15.26
CA TRP A 741 -35.65 24.89 14.34
C TRP A 741 -35.44 25.57 12.99
N VAL A 742 -35.28 24.76 11.95
CA VAL A 742 -35.10 25.24 10.58
C VAL A 742 -36.20 24.65 9.72
N GLY A 743 -37.13 25.49 9.25
CA GLY A 743 -38.17 25.06 8.33
C GLY A 743 -37.88 25.51 6.91
N PHE A 744 -38.22 24.69 5.92
CA PHE A 744 -38.20 25.08 4.50
C PHE A 744 -39.39 24.51 3.72
N ALA A 745 -39.82 25.23 2.68
CA ALA A 745 -40.89 24.80 1.78
C ALA A 745 -40.29 24.14 0.52
N PRO A 746 -40.39 22.81 0.34
CA PRO A 746 -39.89 22.14 -0.86
C PRO A 746 -40.76 22.44 -2.08
N LEU A 747 -40.25 22.14 -3.29
CA LEU A 747 -40.91 22.52 -4.54
C LEU A 747 -42.24 21.78 -4.87
N LYS A 748 -42.65 20.71 -4.13
CA LYS A 748 -43.99 20.01 -4.17
C LYS A 748 -44.14 18.98 -3.02
N PRO A 749 -45.33 18.68 -2.45
CA PRO A 749 -46.52 19.50 -2.26
C PRO A 749 -46.42 20.36 -0.98
N ALA A 750 -47.32 21.34 -0.85
CA ALA A 750 -47.16 22.59 -0.09
C ALA A 750 -47.27 22.47 1.46
N GLU A 751 -46.23 21.96 2.12
CA GLU A 751 -46.06 21.99 3.58
C GLU A 751 -44.60 22.24 3.96
N PHE A 752 -44.35 22.95 5.07
CA PHE A 752 -42.99 23.17 5.56
C PHE A 752 -42.40 21.86 6.08
N VAL A 753 -41.22 21.48 5.60
CA VAL A 753 -40.39 20.46 6.24
C VAL A 753 -39.62 21.12 7.37
N ILE A 754 -39.79 20.63 8.60
CA ILE A 754 -39.12 21.17 9.79
C ILE A 754 -37.96 20.25 10.19
N LEU A 755 -36.76 20.83 10.22
CA LEU A 755 -35.54 20.21 10.72
C LEU A 755 -35.29 20.69 12.15
N TYR A 756 -35.16 19.75 13.07
CA TYR A 756 -34.79 20.00 14.46
C TYR A 756 -33.30 19.70 14.64
N LEU A 757 -32.51 20.72 14.97
CA LEU A 757 -31.12 20.56 15.36
C LEU A 757 -30.97 20.85 16.85
N GLN A 758 -30.27 19.97 17.56
CA GLN A 758 -29.97 20.12 18.98
C GLN A 758 -28.46 20.05 19.18
N GLN A 759 -27.91 20.97 19.98
CA GLN A 759 -26.48 21.05 20.24
C GLN A 759 -26.21 21.31 21.73
N MET A 760 -25.18 20.66 22.28
CA MET A 760 -24.74 20.91 23.66
C MET A 760 -23.63 21.97 23.66
N ALA A 761 -23.90 23.11 24.27
CA ALA A 761 -22.97 24.17 24.63
C ALA A 761 -22.48 23.97 26.09
N GLY A 762 -21.16 24.01 26.31
CA GLY A 762 -20.54 23.68 27.60
C GLY A 762 -20.99 24.55 28.78
N GLN A 763 -21.03 23.97 29.99
CA GLN A 763 -21.18 24.70 31.25
C GLN A 763 -19.87 25.39 31.62
N ILE A 764 -19.92 26.67 31.99
CA ILE A 764 -18.83 27.30 32.74
C ILE A 764 -19.07 26.94 34.21
N GLU A 765 -18.19 26.14 34.81
CA GLU A 765 -18.11 26.04 36.27
C GLU A 765 -17.83 27.44 36.82
N THR A 766 -18.79 28.03 37.53
CA THR A 766 -18.63 29.27 38.28
C THR A 766 -17.73 29.09 39.49
#